data_AF-A0A2I0TC71-F1
#
_entry.id   AF-A0A2I0TC71-F1
#
_cell.length_a   1.000
_cell.length_b   1.000
_cell.length_c   1.000
_cell.angle_alpha   90.00
_cell.angle_beta   90.00
_cell.angle_gamma   90.00
#
_symmetry.space_group_name_H-M   'P 1'
#
loop_
_entity.id
_entity.type
_entity.pdbx_description
1 polymer ?
#
loop_
_entity_poly.entity_id
_entity_poly.type
_entity_poly.pdbx_seq_one_letter_code
_entity_poly.pdbx_strand_id
1 'polypeptide(L)'
;MSQDHWEDEEGGPVSRELLLLVLQELEGIFIRAVYDGRMASVGLSDVAMDVTSPGDTGLGPAGDVEECRCPVGYTGLSCQRCATRFERVTRGPYLGTCSGCGCHGHSSTCDPVFGHCLNCQHNTEGPQCEKCKPGFFGDATKGTATACHPCPCPYTEPSRRFSESCFLDTDGQATCDACAPGYAGRRCERCAPGYEGDPIQPGGKCTPIGQELVKCDARGGNDGDGGTCRCKVVLTAEETPPLSLANLAGTQTVGDGARFSSPRELLFDAFQPLPRDVYYWVLPAPFAGDKVTSYGGELRYTVTHRAPAGAQPLPRQPDVLLQGNGILLEHFSGASFPSGVPTTVTVPFREVRTEPGVPGGQCQCDPRGSIGEGCGADGQCHCKSNVEGPHCATCRPHHFHLSASEPAGCLPCFCMGIVQHCTSTTYARGTVRAPFAPGNPQGFALVNRQRSTRVDTGFRVEPGAPQPRLTYDRFGELPPDSYYWQLPPPYQGDKVGSYGGRLRYTLTYTPGGQGAPLPDADIQITSPAYTLVWTRQNHGTLPAGAVDFNGILTLRRVRPEDAGVYVCTGSNMLDMDEGTATLYVQAGTAAAPTAAVEPAQLSVAPGQPAEFRCVGTGNPPPTLEWLGRCPPGMEGTPALGLGTR
;
A
#
# COMPACT_ATOMS: atom_id res chain seq x y z
N MET A 1 6.45 20.81 10.12
CA MET A 1 6.72 20.25 8.79
C MET A 1 5.43 20.28 7.98
N SER A 2 4.86 21.47 7.82
CA SER A 2 3.87 21.83 6.79
C SER A 2 4.53 22.85 5.86
N GLN A 3 3.92 23.17 4.73
CA GLN A 3 4.42 24.14 3.76
C GLN A 3 4.42 25.59 4.27
N ASP A 4 3.77 25.84 5.41
CA ASP A 4 3.68 27.18 6.00
C ASP A 4 5.08 27.71 6.36
N HIS A 5 5.37 28.95 5.96
CA HIS A 5 6.64 29.64 6.19
C HIS A 5 7.87 29.02 5.51
N TRP A 6 7.69 28.14 4.53
CA TRP A 6 8.77 27.70 3.64
C TRP A 6 8.82 28.53 2.36
N GLU A 7 10.03 28.90 1.98
CA GLU A 7 10.34 29.61 0.75
C GLU A 7 11.31 28.78 -0.10
N ASP A 8 11.17 28.85 -1.42
CA ASP A 8 12.14 28.29 -2.38
C ASP A 8 13.40 29.17 -2.49
N GLU A 9 14.36 28.81 -3.35
CA GLU A 9 15.60 29.57 -3.51
C GLU A 9 15.35 30.98 -4.07
N GLU A 10 14.23 31.19 -4.76
CA GLU A 10 13.79 32.46 -5.34
C GLU A 10 12.94 33.30 -4.37
N GLY A 11 12.62 32.79 -3.17
CA GLY A 11 11.77 33.46 -2.17
C GLY A 11 10.26 33.28 -2.41
N GLY A 12 9.86 32.36 -3.29
CA GLY A 12 8.47 31.99 -3.56
C GLY A 12 7.91 31.02 -2.50
N PRO A 13 6.59 31.04 -2.26
CA PRO A 13 5.97 30.14 -1.29
C PRO A 13 6.00 28.69 -1.77
N VAL A 14 6.34 27.77 -0.86
CA VAL A 14 6.39 26.34 -1.16
C VAL A 14 4.98 25.73 -1.15
N SER A 15 4.71 24.84 -2.11
CA SER A 15 3.45 24.06 -2.17
C SER A 15 3.54 22.80 -1.31
N ARG A 16 2.38 22.24 -0.90
CA ARG A 16 2.34 20.97 -0.14
C ARG A 16 3.02 19.84 -0.92
N GLU A 17 2.78 19.79 -2.22
CA GLU A 17 3.31 18.79 -3.14
C GLU A 17 4.83 18.88 -3.19
N LEU A 18 5.39 20.08 -3.35
CA LEU A 18 6.83 20.30 -3.36
C LEU A 18 7.47 19.89 -2.03
N LEU A 19 6.87 20.23 -0.89
CA LEU A 19 7.39 19.82 0.41
C LEU A 19 7.38 18.28 0.57
N LEU A 20 6.32 17.61 0.12
CA LEU A 20 6.23 16.15 0.17
C LEU A 20 7.27 15.46 -0.71
N LEU A 21 7.64 16.07 -1.85
CA LEU A 21 8.72 15.58 -2.71
C LEU A 21 10.08 15.72 -2.03
N VAL A 22 10.35 16.87 -1.40
CA VAL A 22 11.58 17.07 -0.61
C VAL A 22 11.66 16.07 0.55
N LEU A 23 10.54 15.79 1.21
CA LEU A 23 10.47 14.82 2.30
C LEU A 23 10.58 13.35 1.84
N GLN A 24 10.33 13.02 0.57
CA GLN A 24 10.49 11.64 0.07
C GLN A 24 11.95 11.22 0.03
N GLU A 25 12.86 12.15 -0.22
CA GLU A 25 14.30 11.91 -0.22
C GLU A 25 15.03 13.11 0.36
N LEU A 26 14.89 13.27 1.67
CA LEU A 26 15.47 14.38 2.41
C LEU A 26 16.99 14.16 2.57
N GLU A 27 17.80 14.86 1.78
CA GLU A 27 19.26 14.79 1.83
C GLU A 27 19.79 15.39 3.14
N GLY A 28 19.19 16.48 3.61
CA GLY A 28 19.64 17.12 4.83
C GLY A 28 18.63 18.09 5.43
N ILE A 29 18.67 18.18 6.76
CA ILE A 29 18.07 19.25 7.54
C ILE A 29 19.21 20.03 8.17
N PHE A 30 19.17 21.34 8.03
CA PHE A 30 20.22 22.26 8.43
C PHE A 30 19.62 23.32 9.36
N ILE A 31 19.98 23.27 10.64
CA ILE A 31 19.54 24.27 11.63
C ILE A 31 20.60 25.35 11.72
N ARG A 32 20.21 26.61 11.57
CA ARG A 32 21.13 27.74 11.62
C ARG A 32 21.99 27.72 12.89
N ALA A 33 23.30 27.81 12.73
CA ALA A 33 24.27 27.82 13.83
C ALA A 33 24.85 29.21 14.10
N VAL A 34 24.92 30.10 13.11
CA VAL A 34 25.54 31.42 13.23
C VAL A 34 24.48 32.52 13.13
N TYR A 35 24.32 33.30 14.20
CA TYR A 35 23.36 34.40 14.29
C TYR A 35 24.00 35.79 14.23
N ASP A 36 25.31 35.85 14.44
CA ASP A 36 26.08 37.08 14.52
C ASP A 36 27.37 36.95 13.69
N GLY A 37 27.76 38.02 12.99
CA GLY A 37 28.95 38.07 12.13
C GLY A 37 30.27 37.80 12.84
N ARG A 38 30.29 37.82 14.18
CA ARG A 38 31.41 37.41 15.00
C ARG A 38 30.95 36.43 16.07
N MET A 39 30.56 35.23 15.69
CA MET A 39 30.11 34.23 16.65
C MET A 39 31.25 33.75 17.58
N ALA A 40 31.00 33.65 18.89
CA ALA A 40 31.97 33.07 19.84
C ALA A 40 31.67 31.59 20.12
N SER A 41 30.41 31.24 20.40
CA SER A 41 30.01 29.85 20.61
C SER A 41 28.53 29.62 20.30
N VAL A 42 28.20 28.37 19.98
CA VAL A 42 26.82 27.89 19.79
C VAL A 42 26.63 26.55 20.50
N GLY A 43 25.43 26.31 21.01
CA GLY A 43 24.99 25.08 21.63
C GLY A 43 23.63 24.63 21.12
N LEU A 44 23.47 23.34 20.84
CA LEU A 44 22.25 22.71 20.35
C LEU A 44 21.78 21.62 21.33
N SER A 45 20.51 21.62 21.71
CA SER A 45 19.89 20.61 22.59
C SER A 45 18.45 20.27 22.18
N ASP A 46 17.88 19.20 22.75
CA ASP A 46 16.50 18.72 22.54
C ASP A 46 16.07 18.61 21.05
N VAL A 47 16.98 18.14 20.19
CA VAL A 47 16.67 17.95 18.76
C VAL A 47 15.75 16.74 18.62
N ALA A 48 14.51 17.01 18.20
CA ALA A 48 13.45 16.02 18.08
C ALA A 48 12.58 16.31 16.86
N MET A 49 12.27 15.29 16.06
CA MET A 49 11.41 15.44 14.88
C MET A 49 10.27 14.44 14.95
N ASP A 50 9.05 14.93 14.75
CA ASP A 50 7.88 14.06 14.66
C ASP A 50 7.91 13.24 13.37
N VAL A 51 7.51 11.98 13.48
CA VAL A 51 7.39 11.02 12.37
C VAL A 51 6.11 10.20 12.54
N THR A 52 5.80 9.28 11.63
CA THR A 52 4.73 8.29 11.85
C THR A 52 5.30 7.01 12.44
N SER A 53 4.52 6.33 13.29
CA SER A 53 4.86 5.08 13.95
C SER A 53 3.68 4.11 13.86
N PRO A 54 3.88 2.83 13.48
CA PRO A 54 2.82 1.84 13.42
C PRO A 54 2.22 1.47 14.79
N GLY A 55 3.01 1.64 15.87
CA GLY A 55 2.57 1.35 17.24
C GLY A 55 2.11 2.60 17.98
N ASP A 56 1.26 2.41 19.00
CA ASP A 56 0.83 3.50 19.88
C ASP A 56 2.01 4.06 20.67
N THR A 57 2.24 5.35 20.52
CA THR A 57 3.32 6.12 21.16
C THR A 57 2.78 7.01 22.28
N GLY A 58 1.46 7.08 22.46
CA GLY A 58 0.79 8.03 23.35
C GLY A 58 0.74 9.47 22.85
N LEU A 59 1.25 9.77 21.64
CA LEU A 59 1.24 11.12 21.06
C LEU A 59 0.02 11.39 20.15
N GLY A 60 -0.92 10.44 20.07
CA GLY A 60 -2.13 10.54 19.25
C GLY A 60 -1.92 10.17 17.78
N PRO A 61 -2.99 10.18 16.96
CA PRO A 61 -2.94 9.77 15.57
C PRO A 61 -2.24 10.80 14.68
N ALA A 62 -1.50 10.33 13.67
CA ALA A 62 -0.90 11.16 12.63
C ALA A 62 -1.90 11.43 11.48
N GLY A 63 -3.12 11.86 11.82
CA GLY A 63 -4.25 11.86 10.87
C GLY A 63 -4.13 12.84 9.69
N ASP A 64 -3.19 13.77 9.74
CA ASP A 64 -2.82 14.71 8.67
C ASP A 64 -1.85 14.13 7.63
N VAL A 65 -1.36 12.90 7.86
CA VAL A 65 -0.61 12.12 6.89
C VAL A 65 -1.58 11.25 6.09
N GLU A 66 -1.48 11.34 4.77
CA GLU A 66 -2.30 10.55 3.85
C GLU A 66 -1.87 9.08 3.85
N GLU A 67 -2.82 8.18 3.69
CA GLU A 67 -2.64 6.77 3.44
C GLU A 67 -3.32 6.42 2.11
N CYS A 68 -2.48 6.27 1.10
CA CYS A 68 -2.87 6.04 -0.27
C CYS A 68 -2.98 4.54 -0.56
N ARG A 69 -3.98 4.18 -1.37
CA ARG A 69 -4.07 2.81 -1.90
C ARG A 69 -3.16 2.67 -3.11
N CYS A 70 -1.90 2.31 -2.85
CA CYS A 70 -0.88 2.27 -3.89
C CYS A 70 -1.13 1.14 -4.90
N PRO A 71 -0.99 1.43 -6.22
CA PRO A 71 -1.06 0.40 -7.24
C PRO A 71 0.18 -0.50 -7.17
N VAL A 72 0.10 -1.62 -7.90
CA VAL A 72 1.23 -2.57 -8.02
C VAL A 72 2.49 -1.82 -8.46
N GLY A 73 3.61 -2.12 -7.78
CA GLY A 73 4.89 -1.48 -8.00
C GLY A 73 5.22 -0.31 -7.08
N TYR A 74 4.25 0.19 -6.30
CA TYR A 74 4.45 1.30 -5.35
C TYR A 74 4.14 0.89 -3.91
N THR A 75 4.80 1.52 -2.95
CA THR A 75 4.60 1.29 -1.51
C THR A 75 4.88 2.55 -0.69
N GLY A 76 4.47 2.55 0.58
CA GLY A 76 4.52 3.70 1.48
C GLY A 76 3.20 4.46 1.59
N LEU A 77 3.09 5.31 2.61
CA LEU A 77 1.87 6.06 2.95
C LEU A 77 1.39 6.94 1.79
N SER A 78 2.31 7.56 1.04
CA SER A 78 2.01 8.38 -0.15
C SER A 78 2.43 7.71 -1.45
N CYS A 79 2.62 6.38 -1.51
CA CYS A 79 3.17 5.68 -2.68
C CYS A 79 4.55 6.17 -3.11
N GLN A 80 5.33 6.65 -2.14
CA GLN A 80 6.56 7.38 -2.38
C GLN A 80 7.78 6.49 -2.62
N ARG A 81 7.65 5.18 -2.41
CA ARG A 81 8.70 4.20 -2.65
C ARG A 81 8.25 3.21 -3.72
N CYS A 82 9.20 2.66 -4.45
CA CYS A 82 8.92 1.48 -5.25
C CYS A 82 8.76 0.28 -4.33
N ALA A 83 7.73 -0.54 -4.60
CA ALA A 83 7.57 -1.82 -3.94
C ALA A 83 8.82 -2.66 -4.20
N THR A 84 9.10 -3.60 -3.28
CA THR A 84 10.16 -4.59 -3.49
C THR A 84 10.00 -5.19 -4.90
N ARG A 85 11.11 -5.31 -5.65
CA ARG A 85 11.18 -5.81 -7.04
C ARG A 85 10.89 -4.77 -8.16
N PHE A 86 10.64 -3.52 -7.80
CA PHE A 86 10.47 -2.41 -8.76
C PHE A 86 11.55 -1.35 -8.54
N GLU A 87 12.09 -0.83 -9.64
CA GLU A 87 13.06 0.27 -9.65
C GLU A 87 12.40 1.53 -10.19
N ARG A 88 12.83 2.68 -9.68
CA ARG A 88 12.32 3.98 -10.10
C ARG A 88 12.92 4.32 -11.46
N VAL A 89 12.07 4.39 -12.49
CA VAL A 89 12.41 4.93 -13.80
C VAL A 89 11.93 6.37 -13.86
N THR A 90 12.79 7.29 -14.30
CA THR A 90 12.58 8.74 -14.28
C THR A 90 11.42 9.22 -15.16
N ARG A 91 10.90 8.36 -16.04
CA ARG A 91 9.69 8.60 -16.83
C ARG A 91 8.43 8.55 -15.96
N GLY A 92 7.69 9.66 -15.84
CA GLY A 92 6.38 9.73 -15.16
C GLY A 92 6.17 11.04 -14.40
N PRO A 93 5.01 11.26 -13.76
CA PRO A 93 4.77 12.46 -12.96
C PRO A 93 5.66 12.48 -11.70
N TYR A 94 6.13 13.67 -11.33
CA TYR A 94 6.92 13.93 -10.12
C TYR A 94 8.22 13.10 -10.00
N LEU A 95 8.18 11.99 -9.26
CA LEU A 95 9.33 11.12 -8.95
C LEU A 95 9.57 10.04 -10.02
N GLY A 96 8.82 10.06 -11.13
CA GLY A 96 8.86 8.99 -12.12
C GLY A 96 8.06 7.74 -11.72
N THR A 97 8.09 6.73 -12.58
CA THR A 97 7.28 5.51 -12.46
C THR A 97 8.12 4.39 -11.84
N CYS A 98 7.52 3.53 -11.03
CA CYS A 98 8.18 2.29 -10.60
C CYS A 98 8.01 1.20 -11.68
N SER A 99 9.11 0.76 -12.29
CA SER A 99 9.14 -0.30 -13.32
C SER A 99 9.80 -1.56 -12.77
N GLY A 100 9.19 -2.73 -13.02
CA GLY A 100 9.62 -3.99 -12.43
C GLY A 100 10.63 -4.73 -13.29
N CYS A 101 11.94 -4.48 -13.17
CA CYS A 101 12.95 -5.23 -13.93
C CYS A 101 14.26 -5.46 -13.17
N GLY A 102 14.18 -5.76 -11.87
CA GLY A 102 15.34 -6.18 -11.06
C GLY A 102 15.63 -7.68 -11.20
N CYS A 103 16.24 -8.09 -12.32
CA CYS A 103 16.50 -9.51 -12.66
C CYS A 103 17.90 -10.02 -12.31
N HIS A 104 18.61 -9.33 -11.41
CA HIS A 104 19.98 -9.65 -11.01
C HIS A 104 20.96 -9.87 -12.18
N GLY A 105 20.72 -9.25 -13.36
CA GLY A 105 21.54 -9.45 -14.56
C GLY A 105 21.34 -10.79 -15.29
N HIS A 106 20.35 -11.59 -14.89
CA HIS A 106 20.02 -12.89 -15.48
C HIS A 106 18.85 -12.83 -16.48
N SER A 107 18.19 -11.68 -16.60
CA SER A 107 17.25 -11.40 -17.69
C SER A 107 17.20 -9.92 -17.98
N SER A 108 16.97 -9.57 -19.25
CA SER A 108 16.75 -8.20 -19.72
C SER A 108 15.29 -7.93 -20.06
N THR A 109 14.39 -8.89 -19.77
CA THR A 109 12.96 -8.81 -20.10
C THR A 109 12.14 -9.27 -18.91
N CYS A 110 11.11 -8.52 -18.56
CA CYS A 110 10.26 -8.76 -17.40
C CYS A 110 8.79 -8.52 -17.76
N ASP A 111 7.90 -9.16 -17.01
CA ASP A 111 6.47 -8.88 -17.05
C ASP A 111 6.21 -7.47 -16.49
N PRO A 112 5.55 -6.57 -17.26
CA PRO A 112 5.37 -5.18 -16.87
C PRO A 112 4.35 -4.97 -15.74
N VAL A 113 3.55 -5.97 -15.41
CA VAL A 113 2.51 -5.91 -14.38
C VAL A 113 3.02 -6.48 -13.07
N PHE A 114 3.69 -7.64 -13.12
CA PHE A 114 4.13 -8.38 -11.94
C PHE A 114 5.62 -8.17 -11.62
N GLY A 115 6.39 -7.57 -12.53
CA GLY A 115 7.84 -7.40 -12.39
C GLY A 115 8.60 -8.73 -12.43
N HIS A 116 8.00 -9.79 -12.99
CA HIS A 116 8.60 -11.12 -13.07
C HIS A 116 9.53 -11.24 -14.26
N CYS A 117 10.77 -11.61 -14.00
CA CYS A 117 11.76 -11.81 -15.04
C CYS A 117 11.36 -12.96 -15.95
N LEU A 118 11.31 -12.68 -17.25
CA LEU A 118 11.01 -13.63 -18.29
C LEU A 118 12.31 -14.27 -18.76
N ASN A 119 12.29 -15.57 -19.06
CA ASN A 119 13.43 -16.29 -19.63
C ASN A 119 14.74 -16.13 -18.84
N CYS A 120 14.71 -16.41 -17.54
CA CYS A 120 15.90 -16.41 -16.68
C CYS A 120 17.04 -17.24 -17.27
N GLN A 121 18.16 -16.55 -17.55
CA GLN A 121 19.38 -17.09 -18.13
C GLN A 121 20.34 -17.58 -17.04
N HIS A 122 21.47 -18.18 -17.42
CA HIS A 122 22.50 -18.65 -16.48
C HIS A 122 22.00 -19.71 -15.48
N ASN A 123 21.07 -20.57 -15.92
CA ASN A 123 20.47 -21.64 -15.10
C ASN A 123 19.79 -21.15 -13.82
N THR A 124 19.27 -19.92 -13.86
CA THR A 124 18.49 -19.33 -12.78
C THR A 124 16.99 -19.48 -13.03
N GLU A 125 16.23 -19.41 -11.95
CA GLU A 125 14.77 -19.40 -11.94
C GLU A 125 14.27 -18.55 -10.78
N GLY A 126 12.95 -18.47 -10.65
CA GLY A 126 12.30 -17.57 -9.72
C GLY A 126 11.91 -16.25 -10.38
N PRO A 127 11.01 -15.50 -9.73
CA PRO A 127 10.43 -14.28 -10.27
C PRO A 127 11.44 -13.16 -10.54
N GLN A 128 12.64 -13.21 -9.96
CA GLN A 128 13.74 -12.28 -10.23
C GLN A 128 15.00 -12.98 -10.74
N CYS A 129 14.90 -14.25 -11.14
CA CYS A 129 16.07 -15.08 -11.44
C CYS A 129 17.01 -15.23 -10.23
N GLU A 130 16.44 -15.23 -9.02
CA GLU A 130 17.16 -15.20 -7.75
C GLU A 130 17.46 -16.59 -7.16
N LYS A 131 17.05 -17.66 -7.86
CA LYS A 131 17.31 -19.06 -7.47
C LYS A 131 18.01 -19.81 -8.60
N CYS A 132 18.75 -20.85 -8.27
CA CYS A 132 19.23 -21.79 -9.28
C CYS A 132 18.14 -22.80 -9.63
N LYS A 133 18.04 -23.18 -10.91
CA LYS A 133 17.12 -24.23 -11.38
C LYS A 133 17.40 -25.56 -10.67
N PRO A 134 16.40 -26.48 -10.58
CA PRO A 134 16.62 -27.84 -10.11
C PRO A 134 17.81 -28.49 -10.84
N GLY A 135 18.68 -29.17 -10.09
CA GLY A 135 19.93 -29.72 -10.59
C GLY A 135 21.11 -28.74 -10.61
N PHE A 136 20.93 -27.50 -10.14
CA PHE A 136 21.98 -26.49 -9.99
C PHE A 136 22.00 -25.90 -8.57
N PHE A 137 23.19 -25.50 -8.11
CA PHE A 137 23.43 -24.80 -6.84
C PHE A 137 24.38 -23.63 -7.04
N GLY A 138 24.32 -22.65 -6.15
CA GLY A 138 25.18 -21.46 -6.20
C GLY A 138 24.47 -20.22 -5.67
N ASP A 139 24.99 -19.06 -6.02
CA ASP A 139 24.47 -17.76 -5.58
C ASP A 139 23.93 -17.00 -6.79
N ALA A 140 22.65 -17.26 -7.10
CA ALA A 140 21.91 -16.67 -8.21
C ALA A 140 21.66 -15.15 -8.07
N THR A 141 22.05 -14.52 -6.95
CA THR A 141 21.96 -13.05 -6.80
C THR A 141 23.14 -12.34 -7.46
N LYS A 142 24.20 -13.08 -7.80
CA LYS A 142 25.36 -12.58 -8.53
C LYS A 142 25.08 -12.66 -10.03
N GLY A 143 24.94 -11.52 -10.72
CA GLY A 143 24.64 -11.43 -12.15
C GLY A 143 25.68 -11.91 -13.15
N THR A 144 26.35 -13.02 -12.84
CA THR A 144 27.40 -13.64 -13.65
C THR A 144 26.88 -14.94 -14.26
N ALA A 145 27.42 -15.32 -15.42
CA ALA A 145 27.01 -16.56 -16.09
C ALA A 145 27.32 -17.84 -15.30
N THR A 146 28.20 -17.75 -14.30
CA THR A 146 28.65 -18.86 -13.45
C THR A 146 27.97 -18.87 -12.07
N ALA A 147 26.93 -18.07 -11.87
CA ALA A 147 26.24 -17.97 -10.58
C ALA A 147 25.65 -19.31 -10.10
N CYS A 148 25.21 -20.16 -11.04
CA CYS A 148 24.60 -21.46 -10.79
C CYS A 148 25.39 -22.59 -11.48
N HIS A 149 25.87 -23.53 -10.67
CA HIS A 149 26.67 -24.68 -11.09
C HIS A 149 25.88 -25.99 -10.98
N PRO A 150 26.09 -26.98 -11.85
CA PRO A 150 25.41 -28.28 -11.75
C PRO A 150 25.71 -29.02 -10.43
N CYS A 151 24.72 -29.74 -9.90
CA CYS A 151 24.83 -30.48 -8.66
C CYS A 151 25.84 -31.64 -8.73
N PRO A 152 26.90 -31.64 -7.90
CA PRO A 152 27.94 -32.66 -7.90
C PRO A 152 27.62 -33.76 -6.88
N CYS A 153 26.55 -34.53 -7.11
CA CYS A 153 25.98 -35.46 -6.12
C CYS A 153 26.14 -36.94 -6.52
N PRO A 154 27.31 -37.58 -6.47
CA PRO A 154 28.67 -37.10 -6.18
C PRO A 154 29.45 -36.59 -7.40
N TYR A 155 28.89 -36.76 -8.59
CA TYR A 155 29.38 -36.23 -9.87
C TYR A 155 28.26 -35.45 -10.58
N THR A 156 28.62 -34.73 -11.65
CA THR A 156 27.69 -33.95 -12.44
C THR A 156 26.97 -34.75 -13.52
N GLU A 157 27.45 -35.94 -13.88
CA GLU A 157 26.85 -36.77 -14.93
C GLU A 157 25.61 -37.52 -14.42
N PRO A 158 24.48 -37.54 -15.17
CA PRO A 158 23.23 -38.19 -14.74
C PRO A 158 23.39 -39.65 -14.32
N SER A 159 24.27 -40.40 -14.98
CA SER A 159 24.52 -41.82 -14.67
C SER A 159 25.23 -42.06 -13.33
N ARG A 160 25.82 -41.02 -12.74
CA ARG A 160 26.60 -41.05 -11.48
C ARG A 160 26.14 -39.98 -10.52
N ARG A 161 24.92 -39.48 -10.72
CA ARG A 161 24.25 -38.50 -9.89
C ARG A 161 23.15 -39.22 -9.12
N PHE A 162 23.36 -39.39 -7.82
CA PHE A 162 22.46 -40.07 -6.90
C PHE A 162 21.59 -39.09 -6.10
N SER A 163 21.57 -37.80 -6.45
CA SER A 163 20.57 -36.81 -6.00
C SER A 163 20.41 -35.76 -7.10
N GLU A 164 19.18 -35.48 -7.52
CA GLU A 164 18.89 -34.47 -8.55
C GLU A 164 18.86 -33.04 -8.00
N SER A 165 18.85 -32.87 -6.67
CA SER A 165 18.87 -31.58 -6.00
C SER A 165 20.04 -31.45 -5.05
N CYS A 166 20.51 -30.21 -4.90
CA CYS A 166 21.55 -29.81 -3.97
C CYS A 166 21.48 -28.30 -3.72
N PHE A 167 22.06 -27.85 -2.62
CA PHE A 167 22.11 -26.45 -2.22
C PHE A 167 23.53 -26.02 -1.85
N LEU A 168 23.78 -24.71 -1.86
CA LEU A 168 25.02 -24.12 -1.37
C LEU A 168 24.95 -24.01 0.16
N ASP A 169 25.80 -24.74 0.86
CA ASP A 169 25.84 -24.74 2.32
C ASP A 169 26.63 -23.52 2.86
N THR A 170 26.57 -23.29 4.17
CA THR A 170 27.22 -22.15 4.86
C THR A 170 28.74 -22.07 4.66
N ASP A 171 29.37 -23.20 4.33
CA ASP A 171 30.79 -23.30 4.00
C ASP A 171 31.13 -23.07 2.52
N GLY A 172 30.13 -22.69 1.71
CA GLY A 172 30.28 -22.41 0.28
C GLY A 172 30.42 -23.66 -0.59
N GLN A 173 30.12 -24.85 -0.07
CA GLN A 173 30.23 -26.12 -0.78
C GLN A 173 28.84 -26.71 -1.07
N ALA A 174 28.74 -27.62 -2.04
CA ALA A 174 27.46 -28.27 -2.40
C ALA A 174 27.04 -29.32 -1.37
N THR A 175 25.78 -29.29 -0.93
CA THR A 175 25.17 -30.33 -0.09
C THR A 175 23.90 -30.85 -0.76
N CYS A 176 23.82 -32.17 -0.95
CA CYS A 176 22.71 -32.84 -1.60
C CYS A 176 21.66 -33.22 -0.55
N ASP A 177 20.41 -32.89 -0.81
CA ASP A 177 19.31 -32.93 0.15
C ASP A 177 18.38 -34.16 -0.04
N ALA A 178 18.47 -34.85 -1.18
CA ALA A 178 17.62 -35.99 -1.51
C ALA A 178 18.42 -37.16 -2.13
N CYS A 179 19.32 -37.78 -1.36
CA CYS A 179 20.03 -38.97 -1.81
C CYS A 179 19.07 -40.12 -2.17
N ALA A 180 19.33 -40.76 -3.30
CA ALA A 180 18.62 -41.94 -3.75
C ALA A 180 18.62 -43.04 -2.68
N PRO A 181 17.62 -43.94 -2.67
CA PRO A 181 17.55 -45.03 -1.72
C PRO A 181 18.85 -45.84 -1.69
N GLY A 182 19.43 -45.99 -0.50
CA GLY A 182 20.69 -46.70 -0.29
C GLY A 182 21.96 -45.86 -0.34
N TYR A 183 21.86 -44.56 -0.65
CA TYR A 183 22.99 -43.62 -0.67
C TYR A 183 22.88 -42.64 0.49
N ALA A 184 24.03 -42.22 1.01
CA ALA A 184 24.16 -41.32 2.14
C ALA A 184 25.42 -40.45 1.98
N GLY A 185 25.52 -39.43 2.82
CA GLY A 185 26.62 -38.48 2.81
C GLY A 185 26.27 -37.16 2.16
N ARG A 186 27.18 -36.18 2.33
CA ARG A 186 26.92 -34.79 1.95
C ARG A 186 26.63 -34.67 0.45
N ARG A 187 27.27 -35.52 -0.35
CA ARG A 187 27.09 -35.63 -1.80
C ARG A 187 26.60 -36.99 -2.24
N CYS A 188 25.93 -37.74 -1.36
CA CYS A 188 25.50 -39.12 -1.62
C CYS A 188 26.67 -40.06 -2.01
N GLU A 189 27.86 -39.78 -1.46
CA GLU A 189 29.12 -40.41 -1.83
C GLU A 189 29.39 -41.75 -1.14
N ARG A 190 28.51 -42.18 -0.22
CA ARG A 190 28.66 -43.42 0.56
C ARG A 190 27.35 -44.18 0.61
N CYS A 191 27.38 -45.47 0.97
CA CYS A 191 26.15 -46.24 1.16
C CYS A 191 25.49 -45.95 2.51
N ALA A 192 24.16 -45.88 2.50
CA ALA A 192 23.33 -45.77 3.69
C ALA A 192 23.35 -47.08 4.48
N PRO A 193 23.03 -47.06 5.79
CA PRO A 193 22.94 -48.27 6.59
C PRO A 193 22.03 -49.33 5.95
N GLY A 194 22.49 -50.57 5.86
CA GLY A 194 21.75 -51.66 5.19
C GLY A 194 22.02 -51.80 3.69
N TYR A 195 22.97 -51.04 3.13
CA TYR A 195 23.40 -51.14 1.73
C TYR A 195 24.93 -51.30 1.65
N GLU A 196 25.42 -52.06 0.68
CA GLU A 196 26.84 -52.28 0.39
C GLU A 196 27.22 -51.80 -1.02
N GLY A 197 28.49 -51.42 -1.22
CA GLY A 197 29.02 -50.91 -2.49
C GLY A 197 29.89 -49.65 -2.32
N ASP A 198 30.45 -49.15 -3.43
CA ASP A 198 31.23 -47.90 -3.49
C ASP A 198 30.73 -47.00 -4.64
N PRO A 199 29.92 -45.96 -4.34
CA PRO A 199 29.35 -45.04 -5.34
C PRO A 199 30.36 -44.16 -6.09
N ILE A 200 31.58 -44.00 -5.57
CA ILE A 200 32.56 -43.06 -6.15
C ILE A 200 33.26 -43.70 -7.36
N GLN A 201 33.32 -45.03 -7.42
CA GLN A 201 34.00 -45.73 -8.52
C GLN A 201 33.20 -45.72 -9.83
N PRO A 202 33.86 -45.80 -11.01
CA PRO A 202 33.18 -45.93 -12.29
C PRO A 202 32.26 -47.15 -12.31
N GLY A 203 30.94 -46.94 -12.40
CA GLY A 203 29.92 -47.99 -12.40
C GLY A 203 29.53 -48.54 -11.03
N GLY A 204 30.08 -47.99 -9.93
CA GLY A 204 29.74 -48.37 -8.57
C GLY A 204 28.38 -47.84 -8.12
N LYS A 205 27.64 -48.65 -7.35
CA LYS A 205 26.30 -48.35 -6.83
C LYS A 205 26.09 -49.01 -5.48
N CYS A 206 25.19 -48.47 -4.66
CA CYS A 206 24.78 -49.10 -3.41
C CYS A 206 23.68 -50.13 -3.66
N THR A 207 23.87 -51.34 -3.14
CA THR A 207 22.90 -52.45 -3.23
C THR A 207 22.44 -52.87 -1.85
N PRO A 208 21.14 -53.16 -1.65
CA PRO A 208 20.60 -53.52 -0.34
C PRO A 208 21.17 -54.86 0.15
N ILE A 209 21.54 -54.90 1.42
CA ILE A 209 21.92 -56.11 2.15
C ILE A 209 20.62 -56.74 2.66
N GLY A 210 20.33 -57.97 2.24
CA GLY A 210 18.99 -58.55 2.23
C GLY A 210 18.15 -58.37 3.49
N GLN A 211 16.99 -57.71 3.35
CA GLN A 211 15.76 -57.97 4.11
C GLN A 211 14.52 -57.44 3.38
N GLU A 212 13.43 -58.17 3.60
CA GLU A 212 12.11 -58.17 2.95
C GLU A 212 11.30 -56.88 3.20
N LEU A 213 10.73 -56.28 2.14
CA LEU A 213 9.97 -55.03 2.19
C LEU A 213 8.50 -55.28 2.54
N VAL A 214 7.98 -54.59 3.55
CA VAL A 214 6.56 -54.57 3.95
C VAL A 214 5.71 -53.98 2.81
N LYS A 215 4.73 -54.77 2.33
CA LYS A 215 3.64 -54.32 1.46
C LYS A 215 2.61 -53.52 2.26
N CYS A 216 2.04 -52.49 1.64
CA CYS A 216 0.81 -51.85 2.10
C CYS A 216 -0.31 -52.89 2.29
N ASP A 217 -1.01 -52.82 3.42
CA ASP A 217 -2.17 -53.66 3.68
C ASP A 217 -3.46 -53.12 3.03
N ALA A 218 -4.56 -53.84 3.22
CA ALA A 218 -5.83 -53.77 2.50
C ALA A 218 -6.66 -52.46 2.68
N ARG A 219 -6.03 -51.30 2.65
CA ARG A 219 -6.67 -49.97 2.50
C ARG A 219 -6.19 -49.19 1.27
N GLY A 220 -5.51 -49.85 0.35
CA GLY A 220 -5.30 -49.35 -1.01
C GLY A 220 -6.48 -49.75 -1.90
N GLY A 221 -7.53 -48.93 -1.92
CA GLY A 221 -8.64 -49.07 -2.85
C GLY A 221 -8.19 -48.78 -4.28
N ASN A 222 -8.51 -49.70 -5.19
CA ASN A 222 -8.42 -49.51 -6.63
C ASN A 222 -9.47 -48.47 -7.04
N ASP A 223 -9.06 -47.35 -7.63
CA ASP A 223 -9.97 -46.54 -8.44
C ASP A 223 -9.65 -46.75 -9.91
N GLY A 224 -10.63 -47.36 -10.58
CA GLY A 224 -10.77 -47.29 -12.01
C GLY A 224 -11.27 -45.90 -12.38
N ASP A 225 -10.51 -45.28 -13.27
CA ASP A 225 -10.76 -44.02 -13.97
C ASP A 225 -10.40 -42.73 -13.21
N GLY A 226 -9.44 -42.01 -13.79
CA GLY A 226 -8.73 -40.92 -13.15
C GLY A 226 -9.47 -39.58 -13.18
N GLY A 227 -9.17 -38.75 -12.17
CA GLY A 227 -9.42 -37.32 -12.22
C GLY A 227 -9.73 -36.69 -10.86
N THR A 228 -8.68 -36.23 -10.16
CA THR A 228 -8.68 -35.08 -9.22
C THR A 228 -9.85 -34.88 -8.25
N CYS A 229 -9.57 -35.03 -6.94
CA CYS A 229 -10.45 -34.67 -5.83
C CYS A 229 -10.84 -33.18 -5.81
N ARG A 230 -12.12 -32.87 -5.57
CA ARG A 230 -12.61 -31.51 -5.23
C ARG A 230 -13.43 -31.56 -3.94
N CYS A 231 -13.20 -30.60 -3.03
CA CYS A 231 -13.78 -30.62 -1.68
C CYS A 231 -14.89 -29.57 -1.48
N LYS A 232 -15.98 -29.99 -0.85
CA LYS A 232 -16.99 -29.13 -0.23
C LYS A 232 -16.96 -29.44 1.27
N VAL A 233 -16.67 -28.45 2.12
CA VAL A 233 -16.59 -28.67 3.56
C VAL A 233 -18.02 -28.71 4.13
N VAL A 234 -18.44 -29.89 4.59
CA VAL A 234 -19.70 -30.11 5.29
C VAL A 234 -19.36 -30.79 6.62
N LEU A 235 -19.84 -30.26 7.74
CA LEU A 235 -19.70 -30.95 9.02
C LEU A 235 -20.63 -32.17 9.01
N THR A 236 -20.06 -33.36 9.09
CA THR A 236 -20.80 -34.62 9.24
C THR A 236 -20.25 -35.40 10.44
N ALA A 237 -21.12 -36.17 11.08
CA ALA A 237 -20.74 -37.03 12.21
C ALA A 237 -19.72 -38.13 11.83
N GLU A 238 -19.53 -38.39 10.53
CA GLU A 238 -18.59 -39.40 9.99
C GLU A 238 -17.17 -38.84 9.80
N GLU A 239 -17.03 -37.53 9.60
CA GLU A 239 -15.75 -36.88 9.24
C GLU A 239 -15.23 -35.91 10.30
N THR A 240 -16.07 -35.47 11.25
CA THR A 240 -15.69 -34.45 12.23
C THR A 240 -16.02 -34.87 13.66
N PRO A 241 -15.08 -34.70 14.62
CA PRO A 241 -15.40 -34.88 16.03
C PRO A 241 -16.39 -33.79 16.51
N PRO A 242 -17.15 -34.04 17.60
CA PRO A 242 -18.01 -33.02 18.18
C PRO A 242 -17.26 -31.71 18.50
N LEU A 243 -17.87 -30.58 18.19
CA LEU A 243 -17.25 -29.26 18.38
C LEU A 243 -17.14 -28.89 19.87
N SER A 244 -16.17 -28.04 20.19
CA SER A 244 -16.06 -27.43 21.51
C SER A 244 -16.83 -26.11 21.60
N LEU A 245 -17.14 -25.71 22.84
CA LEU A 245 -17.67 -24.40 23.20
C LEU A 245 -16.56 -23.55 23.82
N ALA A 246 -16.47 -22.27 23.47
CA ALA A 246 -15.55 -21.32 24.08
C ALA A 246 -16.24 -20.00 24.43
N ASN A 247 -15.81 -19.35 25.51
CA ASN A 247 -16.26 -18.00 25.84
C ASN A 247 -15.50 -16.92 25.03
N LEU A 248 -16.00 -15.69 25.02
CA LEU A 248 -15.44 -14.58 24.23
C LEU A 248 -13.95 -14.31 24.53
N ALA A 249 -13.52 -14.50 25.78
CA ALA A 249 -12.13 -14.29 26.18
C ALA A 249 -11.18 -15.42 25.75
N GLY A 250 -11.70 -16.53 25.21
CA GLY A 250 -10.91 -17.72 24.86
C GLY A 250 -10.27 -18.41 26.07
N THR A 251 -10.64 -18.02 27.29
CA THR A 251 -10.05 -18.48 28.55
C THR A 251 -10.65 -19.80 29.03
N GLN A 252 -11.83 -20.16 28.52
CA GLN A 252 -12.50 -21.42 28.81
C GLN A 252 -12.91 -22.09 27.50
N THR A 253 -12.41 -23.32 27.28
CA THR A 253 -12.81 -24.17 26.16
C THR A 253 -13.31 -25.50 26.72
N VAL A 254 -14.53 -25.90 26.35
CA VAL A 254 -15.18 -27.11 26.85
C VAL A 254 -15.60 -27.99 25.68
N GLY A 255 -14.99 -29.17 25.58
CA GLY A 255 -15.36 -30.20 24.58
C GLY A 255 -16.19 -31.33 25.16
N ASP A 256 -16.01 -31.65 26.45
CA ASP A 256 -16.71 -32.74 27.13
C ASP A 256 -18.19 -32.39 27.32
N GLY A 257 -19.07 -33.07 26.57
CA GLY A 257 -20.52 -32.89 26.62
C GLY A 257 -21.18 -32.55 25.28
N ALA A 258 -20.41 -32.12 24.28
CA ALA A 258 -20.90 -31.94 22.93
C ALA A 258 -21.01 -33.29 22.22
N ARG A 259 -22.14 -33.54 21.55
CA ARG A 259 -22.38 -34.79 20.82
C ARG A 259 -23.24 -34.55 19.59
N PHE A 260 -23.10 -35.41 18.60
CA PHE A 260 -24.02 -35.42 17.47
C PHE A 260 -25.37 -36.02 17.90
N SER A 261 -26.45 -35.25 17.73
CA SER A 261 -27.82 -35.73 17.87
C SER A 261 -28.33 -36.33 16.55
N SER A 262 -27.77 -35.88 15.42
CA SER A 262 -27.97 -36.45 14.08
C SER A 262 -26.72 -36.22 13.22
N PRO A 263 -26.59 -36.80 12.01
CA PRO A 263 -25.41 -36.63 11.16
C PRO A 263 -25.03 -35.18 10.82
N ARG A 264 -25.92 -34.22 11.05
CA ARG A 264 -25.72 -32.78 10.80
C ARG A 264 -26.17 -31.89 11.95
N GLU A 265 -26.41 -32.44 13.14
CA GLU A 265 -26.89 -31.69 14.30
C GLU A 265 -26.04 -31.98 15.53
N LEU A 266 -25.48 -30.92 16.11
CA LEU A 266 -24.71 -30.96 17.34
C LEU A 266 -25.56 -30.49 18.50
N LEU A 267 -25.49 -31.23 19.60
CA LEU A 267 -26.21 -30.99 20.83
C LEU A 267 -25.24 -30.83 21.99
N PHE A 268 -25.47 -29.80 22.80
CA PHE A 268 -24.84 -29.60 24.09
C PHE A 268 -25.92 -29.24 25.11
N ASP A 269 -26.01 -30.03 26.19
CA ASP A 269 -26.99 -29.86 27.27
C ASP A 269 -26.33 -29.84 28.66
N ALA A 270 -25.01 -30.02 28.75
CA ALA A 270 -24.23 -30.07 29.98
C ALA A 270 -23.82 -28.67 30.48
N PHE A 271 -24.77 -27.74 30.61
CA PHE A 271 -24.49 -26.35 31.06
C PHE A 271 -24.33 -26.21 32.58
N GLN A 272 -24.80 -27.19 33.36
CA GLN A 272 -24.84 -27.13 34.82
C GLN A 272 -23.47 -26.98 35.52
N PRO A 273 -22.37 -27.62 35.06
CA PRO A 273 -21.04 -27.39 35.62
C PRO A 273 -20.33 -26.13 35.10
N LEU A 274 -20.90 -25.42 34.12
CA LEU A 274 -20.26 -24.27 33.49
C LEU A 274 -20.51 -22.97 34.26
N PRO A 275 -19.51 -22.07 34.35
CA PRO A 275 -19.72 -20.69 34.78
C PRO A 275 -20.81 -20.01 33.95
N ARG A 276 -21.54 -19.08 34.57
CA ARG A 276 -22.54 -18.25 33.89
C ARG A 276 -21.86 -17.26 32.97
N ASP A 277 -21.77 -17.61 31.69
CA ASP A 277 -21.17 -16.80 30.62
C ASP A 277 -21.84 -17.12 29.27
N VAL A 278 -21.49 -16.38 28.23
CA VAL A 278 -21.90 -16.64 26.84
C VAL A 278 -20.85 -17.51 26.16
N TYR A 279 -21.30 -18.64 25.61
CA TYR A 279 -20.42 -19.61 24.94
C TYR A 279 -20.76 -19.71 23.45
N TYR A 280 -19.71 -19.82 22.64
CA TYR A 280 -19.75 -19.90 21.18
C TYR A 280 -19.22 -21.24 20.71
N TRP A 281 -19.83 -21.80 19.66
CA TRP A 281 -19.33 -23.00 19.01
C TRP A 281 -18.04 -22.70 18.24
N VAL A 282 -16.98 -23.42 18.55
CA VAL A 282 -15.68 -23.29 17.86
C VAL A 282 -15.72 -24.16 16.60
N LEU A 283 -15.67 -23.51 15.44
CA LEU A 283 -15.66 -24.20 14.14
C LEU A 283 -14.27 -24.83 13.87
N PRO A 284 -14.20 -26.00 13.20
CA PRO A 284 -12.95 -26.75 13.05
C PRO A 284 -12.04 -26.16 11.96
N ALA A 285 -10.81 -26.70 11.87
CA ALA A 285 -9.75 -26.24 10.98
C ALA A 285 -10.16 -25.96 9.51
N PRO A 286 -11.09 -26.71 8.87
CA PRO A 286 -11.56 -26.38 7.52
C PRO A 286 -12.22 -24.99 7.36
N PHE A 287 -12.76 -24.42 8.44
CA PHE A 287 -13.34 -23.08 8.48
C PHE A 287 -12.31 -21.99 8.82
N ALA A 288 -11.06 -22.36 9.10
CA ALA A 288 -9.96 -21.48 9.48
C ALA A 288 -8.84 -21.45 8.43
N GLY A 289 -7.85 -20.55 8.58
CA GLY A 289 -6.78 -20.31 7.59
C GLY A 289 -7.15 -19.24 6.56
N ASP A 290 -6.42 -19.18 5.44
CA ASP A 290 -6.75 -18.23 4.36
C ASP A 290 -8.13 -18.60 3.76
N LYS A 291 -9.05 -17.61 3.80
CA LYS A 291 -10.43 -17.71 3.31
C LYS A 291 -10.82 -16.47 2.51
N VAL A 292 -9.86 -15.75 1.91
CA VAL A 292 -10.15 -14.58 1.06
C VAL A 292 -11.10 -14.95 -0.09
N THR A 293 -11.00 -16.18 -0.61
CA THR A 293 -11.93 -16.73 -1.61
C THR A 293 -13.38 -16.89 -1.14
N SER A 294 -13.67 -16.66 0.14
CA SER A 294 -15.01 -16.65 0.73
C SER A 294 -15.64 -15.25 0.79
N TYR A 295 -14.90 -14.18 0.47
CA TYR A 295 -15.45 -12.82 0.33
C TYR A 295 -16.51 -12.78 -0.79
N GLY A 296 -17.69 -12.25 -0.48
CA GLY A 296 -18.88 -12.32 -1.35
C GLY A 296 -19.73 -13.59 -1.20
N GLY A 297 -19.28 -14.57 -0.40
CA GLY A 297 -20.04 -15.76 -0.01
C GLY A 297 -20.89 -15.54 1.26
N GLU A 298 -21.52 -16.60 1.75
CA GLU A 298 -22.38 -16.57 2.94
C GLU A 298 -22.07 -17.73 3.90
N LEU A 299 -21.99 -17.45 5.20
CA LEU A 299 -22.01 -18.45 6.27
C LEU A 299 -23.47 -18.71 6.67
N ARG A 300 -23.92 -19.96 6.59
CA ARG A 300 -25.29 -20.34 6.92
C ARG A 300 -25.31 -21.42 8.01
N TYR A 301 -26.06 -21.17 9.07
CA TYR A 301 -26.26 -22.12 10.16
C TYR A 301 -27.69 -22.06 10.71
N THR A 302 -28.12 -23.15 11.33
CA THR A 302 -29.43 -23.26 11.99
C THR A 302 -29.21 -23.59 13.45
N VAL A 303 -29.81 -22.81 14.35
CA VAL A 303 -29.69 -23.01 15.79
C VAL A 303 -31.07 -23.19 16.42
N THR A 304 -31.16 -24.16 17.32
CA THR A 304 -32.33 -24.37 18.18
C THR A 304 -31.84 -24.38 19.62
N HIS A 305 -32.40 -23.53 20.48
CA HIS A 305 -32.05 -23.50 21.91
C HIS A 305 -33.31 -23.74 22.75
N ARG A 306 -33.17 -24.30 23.95
CA ARG A 306 -34.28 -24.45 24.90
C ARG A 306 -33.89 -23.85 26.24
N ALA A 307 -34.58 -22.80 26.64
CA ALA A 307 -34.40 -22.17 27.94
C ALA A 307 -35.46 -22.65 28.96
N PRO A 308 -35.12 -22.76 30.26
CA PRO A 308 -36.09 -23.02 31.32
C PRO A 308 -37.20 -21.96 31.37
N ALA A 309 -38.38 -22.34 31.87
CA ALA A 309 -39.50 -21.42 32.01
C ALA A 309 -39.13 -20.24 32.93
N GLY A 310 -39.26 -19.01 32.42
CA GLY A 310 -38.94 -17.77 33.15
C GLY A 310 -37.54 -17.19 32.92
N ALA A 311 -36.73 -17.78 32.04
CA ALA A 311 -35.44 -17.19 31.64
C ALA A 311 -35.64 -15.88 30.85
N GLN A 312 -34.96 -14.80 31.26
CA GLN A 312 -34.97 -13.53 30.52
C GLN A 312 -33.95 -13.56 29.36
N PRO A 313 -34.25 -12.95 28.20
CA PRO A 313 -33.30 -12.82 27.11
C PRO A 313 -32.08 -12.02 27.55
N LEU A 314 -30.88 -12.47 27.16
CA LEU A 314 -29.65 -11.70 27.39
C LEU A 314 -29.67 -10.41 26.54
N PRO A 315 -29.08 -9.29 27.04
CA PRO A 315 -28.91 -8.06 26.25
C PRO A 315 -28.07 -8.32 24.99
N ARG A 316 -28.30 -7.54 23.92
CA ARG A 316 -27.76 -7.68 22.56
C ARG A 316 -26.32 -8.25 22.51
N GLN A 317 -26.20 -9.56 22.33
CA GLN A 317 -24.94 -10.27 22.10
C GLN A 317 -24.66 -10.44 20.60
N PRO A 318 -23.39 -10.53 20.18
CA PRO A 318 -23.05 -10.89 18.82
C PRO A 318 -23.42 -12.36 18.55
N ASP A 319 -23.89 -12.63 17.34
CA ASP A 319 -24.32 -13.96 16.91
C ASP A 319 -23.16 -14.79 16.35
N VAL A 320 -22.18 -14.11 15.71
CA VAL A 320 -20.98 -14.74 15.15
C VAL A 320 -19.77 -13.86 15.47
N LEU A 321 -18.69 -14.52 15.86
CA LEU A 321 -17.38 -13.93 16.09
C LEU A 321 -16.41 -14.46 15.04
N LEU A 322 -15.71 -13.57 14.35
CA LEU A 322 -14.64 -13.94 13.41
C LEU A 322 -13.32 -13.39 13.93
N GLN A 323 -12.32 -14.25 14.09
CA GLN A 323 -11.01 -13.87 14.59
C GLN A 323 -9.92 -14.30 13.62
N GLY A 324 -9.07 -13.36 13.20
CA GLY A 324 -7.96 -13.62 12.29
C GLY A 324 -6.98 -12.45 12.22
N ASN A 325 -5.69 -12.72 12.05
CA ASN A 325 -4.63 -11.69 11.98
C ASN A 325 -4.67 -10.67 13.14
N GLY A 326 -5.06 -11.09 14.35
CA GLY A 326 -5.17 -10.21 15.52
C GLY A 326 -6.41 -9.31 15.56
N ILE A 327 -7.32 -9.43 14.60
CA ILE A 327 -8.59 -8.67 14.52
C ILE A 327 -9.75 -9.59 14.94
N LEU A 328 -10.63 -9.08 15.80
CA LEU A 328 -11.90 -9.71 16.17
C LEU A 328 -13.06 -8.90 15.57
N LEU A 329 -13.92 -9.56 14.81
CA LEU A 329 -15.13 -8.98 14.22
C LEU A 329 -16.36 -9.61 14.84
N GLU A 330 -17.33 -8.77 15.18
CA GLU A 330 -18.60 -9.15 15.79
C GLU A 330 -19.75 -8.95 14.79
N HIS A 331 -20.56 -9.98 14.58
CA HIS A 331 -21.72 -9.89 13.69
C HIS A 331 -23.03 -9.97 14.48
N PHE A 332 -23.95 -9.04 14.18
CA PHE A 332 -25.29 -9.00 14.74
C PHE A 332 -26.29 -9.21 13.60
N SER A 333 -26.91 -10.39 13.54
CA SER A 333 -27.86 -10.79 12.49
C SER A 333 -29.21 -10.10 12.61
N GLY A 334 -29.55 -9.58 13.80
CA GLY A 334 -30.88 -9.03 14.10
C GLY A 334 -31.99 -10.09 14.14
N ALA A 335 -31.65 -11.37 14.00
CA ALA A 335 -32.60 -12.47 14.07
C ALA A 335 -33.13 -12.65 15.50
N SER A 336 -34.42 -12.93 15.64
CA SER A 336 -34.98 -13.37 16.92
C SER A 336 -34.80 -14.88 17.06
N PHE A 337 -34.41 -15.33 18.25
CA PHE A 337 -34.25 -16.74 18.58
C PHE A 337 -35.33 -17.13 19.61
N PRO A 338 -36.48 -17.68 19.19
CA PRO A 338 -37.49 -18.19 20.12
C PRO A 338 -37.06 -19.54 20.70
N SER A 339 -37.33 -19.76 21.99
CA SER A 339 -37.02 -21.04 22.66
C SER A 339 -37.77 -22.19 21.98
N GLY A 340 -37.03 -23.22 21.56
CA GLY A 340 -37.52 -24.43 20.91
C GLY A 340 -37.76 -24.33 19.41
N VAL A 341 -37.57 -23.16 18.79
CA VAL A 341 -37.79 -22.95 17.36
C VAL A 341 -36.45 -22.96 16.61
N PRO A 342 -36.27 -23.79 15.56
CA PRO A 342 -35.08 -23.75 14.72
C PRO A 342 -35.03 -22.44 13.92
N THR A 343 -34.03 -21.61 14.19
CA THR A 343 -33.81 -20.35 13.49
C THR A 343 -32.59 -20.48 12.59
N THR A 344 -32.75 -20.20 11.29
CA THR A 344 -31.63 -20.19 10.33
C THR A 344 -31.10 -18.77 10.15
N VAL A 345 -29.80 -18.58 10.34
CA VAL A 345 -29.10 -17.32 10.16
C VAL A 345 -28.18 -17.44 8.95
N THR A 346 -28.15 -16.40 8.12
CA THR A 346 -27.26 -16.29 6.97
C THR A 346 -26.44 -15.02 7.10
N VAL A 347 -25.12 -15.17 7.19
CA VAL A 347 -24.15 -14.11 7.42
C VAL A 347 -23.37 -13.89 6.13
N PRO A 348 -23.64 -12.80 5.38
CA PRO A 348 -22.91 -12.53 4.16
C PRO A 348 -21.53 -11.96 4.47
N PHE A 349 -20.48 -12.49 3.84
CA PHE A 349 -19.11 -11.98 3.97
C PHE A 349 -18.87 -10.83 2.98
N ARG A 350 -19.58 -9.72 3.21
CA ARG A 350 -19.48 -8.47 2.45
C ARG A 350 -19.74 -7.26 3.35
N GLU A 351 -19.29 -6.09 2.92
CA GLU A 351 -19.57 -4.83 3.60
C GLU A 351 -21.07 -4.49 3.48
N VAL A 352 -21.77 -4.36 4.61
CA VAL A 352 -23.17 -3.91 4.65
C VAL A 352 -23.22 -2.52 5.28
N ARG A 353 -23.73 -1.54 4.53
CA ARG A 353 -24.09 -0.20 5.05
C ARG A 353 -25.55 -0.23 5.52
N THR A 354 -25.79 0.11 6.79
CA THR A 354 -27.15 0.39 7.31
C THR A 354 -27.20 1.79 7.89
N GLU A 355 -27.96 2.66 7.22
CA GLU A 355 -28.43 3.96 7.72
C GLU A 355 -29.93 3.86 7.94
N PRO A 356 -30.45 4.20 9.13
CA PRO A 356 -31.84 4.61 9.28
C PRO A 356 -31.90 6.12 9.53
N GLY A 357 -32.44 6.84 8.55
CA GLY A 357 -32.78 8.26 8.70
C GLY A 357 -33.85 8.48 9.77
N VAL A 358 -33.67 9.54 10.57
CA VAL A 358 -34.69 10.13 11.43
C VAL A 358 -34.86 11.60 11.01
N PRO A 359 -36.09 12.08 10.75
CA PRO A 359 -36.32 13.48 10.42
C PRO A 359 -36.56 14.34 11.68
N GLY A 360 -35.91 15.50 11.72
CA GLY A 360 -36.40 16.66 12.48
C GLY A 360 -35.44 17.30 13.47
N GLY A 361 -34.96 18.51 13.13
CA GLY A 361 -34.94 19.61 14.09
C GLY A 361 -33.68 19.86 14.91
N GLN A 362 -32.52 20.01 14.27
CA GLN A 362 -31.46 20.97 14.67
C GLN A 362 -30.40 21.02 13.57
N CYS A 363 -29.90 22.21 13.26
CA CYS A 363 -28.78 22.40 12.36
C CYS A 363 -27.51 21.82 13.03
N GLN A 364 -27.17 20.56 12.73
CA GLN A 364 -26.01 19.88 13.29
C GLN A 364 -24.85 19.90 12.29
N CYS A 365 -24.22 21.06 12.10
CA CYS A 365 -23.02 21.16 11.28
C CYS A 365 -21.80 20.65 12.04
N ASP A 366 -20.92 19.90 11.38
CA ASP A 366 -19.60 19.58 11.92
C ASP A 366 -18.73 20.85 11.89
N PRO A 367 -18.31 21.37 13.06
CA PRO A 367 -17.58 22.63 13.13
C PRO A 367 -16.20 22.57 12.48
N ARG A 368 -15.67 21.37 12.21
CA ARG A 368 -14.40 21.20 11.51
C ARG A 368 -14.54 21.52 10.02
N GLY A 369 -15.69 21.16 9.44
CA GLY A 369 -15.94 21.25 8.01
C GLY A 369 -16.87 22.38 7.59
N SER A 370 -17.59 23.01 8.52
CA SER A 370 -18.45 24.16 8.23
C SER A 370 -17.70 25.49 8.36
N ILE A 371 -18.18 26.51 7.64
CA ILE A 371 -17.68 27.90 7.75
C ILE A 371 -18.32 28.63 8.95
N GLY A 372 -19.39 28.04 9.53
CA GLY A 372 -20.08 28.52 10.72
C GLY A 372 -21.10 27.50 11.23
N GLU A 373 -21.86 27.85 12.27
CA GLU A 373 -22.85 26.97 12.91
C GLU A 373 -24.25 27.05 12.26
N GLY A 374 -24.44 27.94 11.28
CA GLY A 374 -25.71 28.16 10.61
C GLY A 374 -25.95 27.24 9.40
N CYS A 375 -27.20 26.86 9.20
CA CYS A 375 -27.68 26.15 8.02
C CYS A 375 -28.53 27.09 7.15
N GLY A 376 -28.62 26.78 5.85
CA GLY A 376 -29.59 27.37 4.94
C GLY A 376 -31.05 27.05 5.33
N ALA A 377 -32.00 27.67 4.65
CA ALA A 377 -33.44 27.46 4.89
C ALA A 377 -33.92 26.01 4.61
N ASP A 378 -33.11 25.23 3.92
CA ASP A 378 -33.24 23.80 3.63
C ASP A 378 -32.63 22.89 4.70
N GLY A 379 -31.99 23.46 5.73
CA GLY A 379 -31.29 22.72 6.78
C GLY A 379 -29.89 22.23 6.39
N GLN A 380 -29.33 22.69 5.25
CA GLN A 380 -28.00 22.32 4.79
C GLN A 380 -26.92 23.28 5.32
N CYS A 381 -25.81 22.71 5.81
CA CYS A 381 -24.67 23.46 6.32
C CYS A 381 -23.82 24.10 5.20
N HIS A 382 -23.23 25.26 5.48
CA HIS A 382 -22.26 25.90 4.58
C HIS A 382 -20.85 25.30 4.79
N CYS A 383 -20.46 24.40 3.89
CA CYS A 383 -19.20 23.68 4.00
C CYS A 383 -18.01 24.48 3.47
N LYS A 384 -16.85 24.27 4.10
CA LYS A 384 -15.53 24.68 3.58
C LYS A 384 -15.27 24.02 2.22
N SER A 385 -14.37 24.59 1.43
CA SER A 385 -14.22 24.27 0.00
C SER A 385 -13.97 22.79 -0.31
N ASN A 386 -13.28 22.06 0.57
CA ASN A 386 -12.91 20.65 0.36
C ASN A 386 -13.80 19.66 1.13
N VAL A 387 -14.95 20.13 1.61
CA VAL A 387 -15.90 19.38 2.43
C VAL A 387 -17.25 19.30 1.71
N GLU A 388 -17.98 18.22 1.94
CA GLU A 388 -19.30 17.93 1.38
C GLU A 388 -20.27 17.29 2.39
N GLY A 389 -21.49 17.05 1.92
CA GLY A 389 -22.59 16.50 2.70
C GLY A 389 -23.48 17.55 3.35
N PRO A 390 -24.65 17.15 3.86
CA PRO A 390 -25.63 18.07 4.46
C PRO A 390 -25.12 18.70 5.77
N HIS A 391 -24.23 18.01 6.48
CA HIS A 391 -23.67 18.41 7.78
C HIS A 391 -22.20 18.83 7.73
N CYS A 392 -21.58 18.90 6.54
CA CYS A 392 -20.15 19.20 6.37
C CYS A 392 -19.22 18.26 7.15
N ALA A 393 -19.61 17.00 7.32
CA ALA A 393 -18.88 16.01 8.09
C ALA A 393 -18.01 15.08 7.21
N THR A 394 -18.02 15.27 5.88
CA THR A 394 -17.36 14.37 4.92
C THR A 394 -16.44 15.15 4.00
N CYS A 395 -15.21 14.69 3.81
CA CYS A 395 -14.33 15.29 2.81
C CYS A 395 -14.84 14.97 1.41
N ARG A 396 -14.68 15.93 0.49
CA ARG A 396 -14.92 15.67 -0.94
C ARG A 396 -14.04 14.52 -1.44
N PRO A 397 -14.42 13.82 -2.53
CA PRO A 397 -13.54 12.87 -3.18
C PRO A 397 -12.14 13.47 -3.41
N HIS A 398 -11.12 12.63 -3.27
CA HIS A 398 -9.71 13.02 -3.39
C HIS A 398 -9.19 13.96 -2.29
N HIS A 399 -9.89 14.04 -1.15
CA HIS A 399 -9.47 14.79 0.02
C HIS A 399 -9.60 13.93 1.29
N PHE A 400 -8.81 14.25 2.31
CA PHE A 400 -8.76 13.53 3.58
C PHE A 400 -8.53 14.49 4.76
N HIS A 401 -8.50 13.97 5.99
CA HIS A 401 -8.21 14.73 7.20
C HIS A 401 -9.15 15.93 7.45
N LEU A 402 -10.40 15.66 7.82
CA LEU A 402 -11.33 16.72 8.24
C LEU A 402 -10.89 17.36 9.57
N SER A 403 -10.42 18.62 9.50
CA SER A 403 -9.90 19.34 10.67
C SER A 403 -10.38 20.79 10.73
N ALA A 404 -10.65 21.27 11.95
CA ALA A 404 -10.98 22.66 12.20
C ALA A 404 -9.80 23.60 11.91
N SER A 405 -8.57 23.13 12.12
CA SER A 405 -7.34 23.89 11.85
C SER A 405 -7.02 24.03 10.36
N GLU A 406 -7.67 23.23 9.51
CA GLU A 406 -7.47 23.27 8.07
C GLU A 406 -8.41 24.33 7.45
N PRO A 407 -7.88 25.37 6.78
CA PRO A 407 -8.70 26.44 6.20
C PRO A 407 -9.72 25.94 5.19
N ALA A 408 -9.35 24.94 4.37
CA ALA A 408 -10.23 24.32 3.38
C ALA A 408 -11.07 23.16 3.96
N GLY A 409 -10.86 22.82 5.24
CA GLY A 409 -11.54 21.75 5.98
C GLY A 409 -10.90 20.38 5.80
N CYS A 410 -10.56 20.00 4.56
CA CYS A 410 -9.85 18.77 4.25
C CYS A 410 -8.62 19.03 3.37
N LEU A 411 -7.58 18.22 3.54
CA LEU A 411 -6.36 18.25 2.75
C LEU A 411 -6.55 17.48 1.42
N PRO A 412 -6.01 17.96 0.29
CA PRO A 412 -6.03 17.22 -0.97
C PRO A 412 -5.10 15.99 -0.91
N CYS A 413 -5.50 14.89 -1.53
CA CYS A 413 -4.64 13.72 -1.73
C CYS A 413 -3.55 14.04 -2.76
N PHE A 414 -2.29 13.71 -2.45
CA PHE A 414 -1.17 13.86 -3.37
C PHE A 414 -0.64 12.52 -3.87
N CYS A 415 -0.39 11.54 -3.00
CA CYS A 415 0.06 10.19 -3.35
C CYS A 415 1.15 10.13 -4.44
N MET A 416 2.08 11.10 -4.41
CA MET A 416 3.13 11.32 -5.41
C MET A 416 2.64 11.39 -6.87
N GLY A 417 1.39 11.82 -7.08
CA GLY A 417 0.75 11.88 -8.39
C GLY A 417 0.33 10.56 -9.00
N ILE A 418 0.50 9.44 -8.28
CA ILE A 418 0.25 8.09 -8.80
C ILE A 418 -1.23 7.74 -8.73
N VAL A 419 -1.88 8.10 -7.63
CA VAL A 419 -3.33 7.92 -7.40
C VAL A 419 -3.90 9.17 -6.76
N GLN A 420 -5.21 9.35 -6.87
CA GLN A 420 -5.88 10.52 -6.29
C GLN A 420 -6.78 10.14 -5.10
N HIS A 421 -6.81 8.88 -4.68
CA HIS A 421 -7.64 8.41 -3.58
C HIS A 421 -6.79 8.06 -2.37
N CYS A 422 -7.10 8.69 -1.23
CA CYS A 422 -6.41 8.48 0.03
C CYS A 422 -7.36 8.65 1.21
N THR A 423 -6.93 8.17 2.37
CA THR A 423 -7.58 8.41 3.67
C THR A 423 -6.54 8.92 4.67
N SER A 424 -6.96 9.37 5.86
CA SER A 424 -6.02 9.61 6.96
C SER A 424 -5.36 8.31 7.40
N THR A 425 -4.06 8.33 7.66
CA THR A 425 -3.37 7.13 8.16
C THR A 425 -3.86 6.72 9.55
N THR A 426 -3.79 5.42 9.82
CA THR A 426 -4.04 4.83 11.14
C THR A 426 -2.82 4.92 12.08
N TYR A 427 -1.66 5.34 11.57
CA TYR A 427 -0.42 5.37 12.35
C TYR A 427 -0.46 6.45 13.44
N ALA A 428 0.20 6.19 14.57
CA ALA A 428 0.38 7.17 15.62
C ALA A 428 1.54 8.11 15.30
N ARG A 429 1.55 9.30 15.91
CA ARG A 429 2.69 10.22 15.83
C ARG A 429 3.85 9.66 16.64
N GLY A 430 5.00 9.43 16.03
CA GLY A 430 6.25 9.12 16.72
C GLY A 430 7.18 10.33 16.82
N THR A 431 8.33 10.14 17.46
CA THR A 431 9.39 11.16 17.49
C THR A 431 10.76 10.49 17.36
N VAL A 432 11.59 11.00 16.45
CA VAL A 432 13.03 10.70 16.37
C VAL A 432 13.78 11.74 17.19
N ARG A 433 14.69 11.31 18.07
CA ARG A 433 15.46 12.17 18.97
C ARG A 433 16.96 11.92 18.81
N ALA A 434 17.75 12.98 18.99
CA ALA A 434 19.21 12.89 19.00
C ALA A 434 19.72 12.69 20.43
N PRO A 435 20.30 11.52 20.77
CA PRO A 435 20.88 11.31 22.08
C PRO A 435 22.30 11.90 22.15
N PHE A 436 22.49 13.07 22.77
CA PHE A 436 23.84 13.62 22.96
C PHE A 436 24.59 12.83 24.04
N ALA A 437 25.42 11.87 23.63
CA ALA A 437 26.30 11.11 24.50
C ALA A 437 27.70 11.75 24.59
N PRO A 438 28.35 11.77 25.78
CA PRO A 438 29.70 12.29 25.92
C PRO A 438 30.70 11.64 24.95
N GLY A 439 31.47 12.45 24.23
CA GLY A 439 32.55 11.99 23.34
C GLY A 439 32.14 11.47 21.97
N ASN A 440 30.84 11.43 21.65
CA ASN A 440 30.35 11.05 20.32
C ASN A 440 29.38 12.12 19.80
N PRO A 441 29.77 12.93 18.80
CA PRO A 441 28.92 13.99 18.23
C PRO A 441 27.73 13.43 17.41
N GLN A 442 27.49 12.12 17.41
CA GLN A 442 26.32 11.44 16.81
C GLN A 442 26.11 11.75 15.33
N GLY A 443 27.18 12.05 14.61
CA GLY A 443 27.14 12.35 13.17
C GLY A 443 26.66 13.76 12.81
N PHE A 444 26.55 14.69 13.77
CA PHE A 444 26.33 16.10 13.49
C PHE A 444 27.58 16.74 12.86
N ALA A 445 27.35 17.72 11.99
CA ALA A 445 28.41 18.53 11.40
C ALA A 445 27.95 20.00 11.30
N LEU A 446 28.90 20.93 11.17
CA LEU A 446 28.62 22.28 10.70
C LEU A 446 28.95 22.37 9.22
N VAL A 447 28.04 22.93 8.42
CA VAL A 447 28.26 23.20 7.00
C VAL A 447 27.98 24.67 6.71
N ASN A 448 28.69 25.25 5.76
CA ASN A 448 28.34 26.58 5.25
C ASN A 448 27.19 26.50 4.24
N ARG A 449 26.66 27.66 3.82
CA ARG A 449 25.51 27.74 2.91
C ARG A 449 25.73 27.00 1.58
N GLN A 450 26.94 27.07 1.02
CA GLN A 450 27.30 26.39 -0.24
C GLN A 450 27.70 24.92 -0.04
N ARG A 451 27.71 24.41 1.20
CA ARG A 451 28.23 23.08 1.59
C ARG A 451 29.67 22.80 1.15
N SER A 452 30.44 23.82 0.79
CA SER A 452 31.85 23.70 0.41
C SER A 452 32.75 23.44 1.63
N THR A 453 32.31 23.91 2.80
CA THR A 453 33.01 23.74 4.07
C THR A 453 32.18 22.82 4.95
N ARG A 454 32.77 21.72 5.41
CA ARG A 454 32.17 20.78 6.36
C ARG A 454 33.10 20.61 7.56
N VAL A 455 32.57 20.82 8.76
CA VAL A 455 33.28 20.64 10.04
C VAL A 455 32.58 19.51 10.79
N ASP A 456 33.31 18.43 11.03
CA ASP A 456 32.85 17.23 11.73
C ASP A 456 33.60 16.97 13.06
N THR A 457 34.55 17.85 13.41
CA THR A 457 35.40 17.75 14.61
C THR A 457 35.38 19.02 15.46
N GLY A 458 35.73 18.88 16.75
CA GLY A 458 35.76 20.01 17.69
C GLY A 458 34.50 20.24 18.50
N PHE A 459 33.52 19.37 18.34
CA PHE A 459 32.30 19.42 19.13
C PHE A 459 32.54 18.93 20.55
N ARG A 460 31.84 19.53 21.50
CA ARG A 460 31.82 19.10 22.90
C ARG A 460 30.39 18.82 23.31
N VAL A 461 30.20 17.77 24.11
CA VAL A 461 28.88 17.51 24.73
C VAL A 461 28.98 17.97 26.16
N GLU A 462 28.34 19.09 26.46
CA GLU A 462 28.27 19.63 27.81
C GLU A 462 27.04 19.09 28.54
N PRO A 463 27.17 18.69 29.80
CA PRO A 463 26.02 18.35 30.63
C PRO A 463 25.21 19.63 30.89
N GLY A 464 24.13 19.81 30.12
CA GLY A 464 23.16 20.88 30.33
C GLY A 464 22.02 20.42 31.24
N ALA A 465 21.49 21.34 32.06
CA ALA A 465 20.19 21.17 32.70
C ALA A 465 19.13 21.90 31.85
N PRO A 466 18.05 21.23 31.41
CA PRO A 466 17.60 19.88 31.76
C PRO A 466 18.15 18.74 30.88
N GLN A 467 18.83 19.03 29.75
CA GLN A 467 19.36 18.04 28.81
C GLN A 467 20.79 18.38 28.35
N PRO A 468 21.61 17.38 27.96
CA PRO A 468 22.93 17.61 27.38
C PRO A 468 22.85 18.47 26.10
N ARG A 469 23.90 19.25 25.86
CA ARG A 469 24.00 20.15 24.70
C ARG A 469 25.26 19.87 23.90
N LEU A 470 25.16 19.87 22.57
CA LEU A 470 26.29 19.81 21.66
C LEU A 470 26.79 21.24 21.39
N THR A 471 28.02 21.55 21.73
CA THR A 471 28.61 22.90 21.61
C THR A 471 29.77 22.95 20.62
N TYR A 472 29.91 24.11 19.98
CA TYR A 472 31.03 24.48 19.12
C TYR A 472 31.45 25.93 19.41
N ASP A 473 32.74 26.16 19.65
CA ASP A 473 33.30 27.43 20.10
C ASP A 473 34.51 27.90 19.26
N ARG A 474 34.85 27.19 18.17
CA ARG A 474 36.06 27.45 17.37
C ARG A 474 35.78 28.22 16.08
N PHE A 475 34.80 29.13 16.09
CA PHE A 475 34.44 29.93 14.91
C PHE A 475 35.56 30.83 14.39
N GLY A 476 36.52 31.21 15.23
CA GLY A 476 37.70 31.97 14.80
C GLY A 476 38.64 31.20 13.86
N GLU A 477 38.50 29.88 13.76
CA GLU A 477 39.25 29.02 12.83
C GLU A 477 38.55 28.87 11.47
N LEU A 478 37.30 29.34 11.34
CA LEU A 478 36.47 29.17 10.16
C LEU A 478 36.42 30.44 9.29
N PRO A 479 36.32 30.32 7.96
CA PRO A 479 36.01 31.44 7.09
C PRO A 479 34.72 32.17 7.53
N PRO A 480 34.66 33.52 7.45
CA PRO A 480 33.44 34.27 7.76
C PRO A 480 32.32 33.91 6.79
N ASP A 481 31.31 33.18 7.27
CA ASP A 481 30.16 32.71 6.50
C ASP A 481 29.00 32.36 7.45
N SER A 482 27.80 32.13 6.90
CA SER A 482 26.69 31.49 7.60
C SER A 482 26.97 29.98 7.71
N TYR A 483 26.94 29.45 8.93
CA TYR A 483 27.02 28.01 9.18
C TYR A 483 25.72 27.45 9.74
N TYR A 484 25.49 26.17 9.45
CA TYR A 484 24.33 25.41 9.85
C TYR A 484 24.74 24.06 10.44
N TRP A 485 24.05 23.65 11.51
CA TRP A 485 24.06 22.28 12.02
C TRP A 485 23.38 21.36 11.04
N GLN A 486 24.14 20.49 10.38
CA GLN A 486 23.58 19.37 9.63
C GLN A 486 23.16 18.25 10.58
N LEU A 487 21.90 17.85 10.49
CA LEU A 487 21.35 16.74 11.26
C LEU A 487 21.82 15.38 10.70
N PRO A 488 22.00 14.36 11.56
CA PRO A 488 22.54 13.06 11.17
C PRO A 488 21.55 12.17 10.40
N PRO A 489 22.01 11.02 9.86
CA PRO A 489 21.20 10.13 9.01
C PRO A 489 19.80 9.73 9.52
N PRO A 490 19.52 9.57 10.83
CA PRO A 490 18.16 9.28 11.31
C PRO A 490 17.11 10.33 10.91
N TYR A 491 17.53 11.56 10.62
CA TYR A 491 16.67 12.66 10.18
C TYR A 491 16.60 12.80 8.66
N GLN A 492 17.36 12.00 7.89
CA GLN A 492 17.48 12.08 6.43
C GLN A 492 16.72 10.92 5.75
N GLY A 493 16.66 10.91 4.41
CA GLY A 493 15.95 9.91 3.60
C GLY A 493 14.43 10.13 3.57
N ASP A 494 13.66 9.05 3.41
CA ASP A 494 12.20 9.13 3.40
C ASP A 494 11.67 9.58 4.78
N LYS A 495 11.06 10.75 4.78
CA LYS A 495 10.43 11.45 5.90
C LYS A 495 9.04 11.98 5.53
N VAL A 496 8.36 11.38 4.54
CA VAL A 496 6.97 11.73 4.21
C VAL A 496 6.05 11.63 5.43
N GLY A 497 6.27 10.62 6.28
CA GLY A 497 5.52 10.46 7.54
C GLY A 497 5.76 11.54 8.59
N SER A 498 6.69 12.47 8.39
CA SER A 498 6.89 13.64 9.25
C SER A 498 5.98 14.82 8.89
N TYR A 499 5.28 14.76 7.75
CA TYR A 499 4.37 15.81 7.32
C TYR A 499 3.31 16.12 8.40
N GLY A 500 3.04 17.40 8.62
CA GLY A 500 2.15 17.90 9.68
C GLY A 500 2.72 17.79 11.10
N GLY A 501 3.84 17.08 11.29
CA GLY A 501 4.60 17.00 12.54
C GLY A 501 5.48 18.24 12.80
N ARG A 502 6.24 18.23 13.90
CA ARG A 502 7.12 19.33 14.30
C ARG A 502 8.58 18.88 14.42
N LEU A 503 9.49 19.73 13.93
CA LEU A 503 10.90 19.70 14.30
C LEU A 503 11.09 20.65 15.49
N ARG A 504 11.63 20.13 16.58
CA ARG A 504 11.86 20.81 17.86
C ARG A 504 13.37 20.79 18.14
N TYR A 505 13.90 21.92 18.58
CA TYR A 505 15.28 22.06 19.00
C TYR A 505 15.40 23.30 19.90
N THR A 506 16.43 23.30 20.75
CA THR A 506 16.81 24.45 21.56
C THR A 506 18.20 24.88 21.15
N LEU A 507 18.37 26.18 20.90
CA LEU A 507 19.65 26.76 20.52
C LEU A 507 20.07 27.80 21.55
N THR A 508 21.34 27.76 21.94
CA THR A 508 21.98 28.78 22.77
C THR A 508 23.20 29.30 22.04
N TYR A 509 23.49 30.60 22.12
CA TYR A 509 24.68 31.15 21.52
C TYR A 509 25.25 32.33 22.28
N THR A 510 26.54 32.58 22.08
CA THR A 510 27.25 33.75 22.58
C THR A 510 27.84 34.51 21.40
N PRO A 511 27.40 35.76 21.13
CA PRO A 511 28.05 36.61 20.15
C PRO A 511 29.43 37.05 20.67
N GLY A 512 30.38 37.19 19.77
CA GLY A 512 31.68 37.78 20.00
C GLY A 512 31.61 39.31 19.97
N GLY A 513 32.61 39.96 20.56
CA GLY A 513 32.64 41.42 20.67
C GLY A 513 32.61 42.14 19.31
N GLN A 514 31.79 43.19 19.22
CA GLN A 514 31.55 44.02 18.01
C GLN A 514 30.94 43.27 16.81
N GLY A 515 30.14 42.25 17.09
CA GLY A 515 29.28 41.57 16.13
C GLY A 515 28.06 42.36 15.68
N ALA A 516 27.47 41.96 14.55
CA ALA A 516 26.17 42.43 14.08
C ALA A 516 25.28 41.22 13.72
N PRO A 517 23.96 41.32 13.91
CA PRO A 517 23.03 40.26 13.53
C PRO A 517 23.15 39.95 12.03
N LEU A 518 23.29 38.67 11.70
CA LEU A 518 23.22 38.21 10.32
C LEU A 518 21.76 37.80 10.02
N PRO A 519 21.13 38.28 8.96
CA PRO A 519 19.86 37.72 8.49
C PRO A 519 20.13 36.54 7.57
N ASP A 520 19.59 35.36 7.91
CA ASP A 520 19.61 34.17 7.06
C ASP A 520 18.48 33.23 7.50
N ALA A 521 18.16 32.23 6.67
CA ALA A 521 17.12 31.26 6.97
C ALA A 521 17.42 30.47 8.25
N ASP A 522 16.42 30.26 9.11
CA ASP A 522 16.58 29.53 10.36
C ASP A 522 16.77 28.03 10.16
N ILE A 523 16.09 27.47 9.15
CA ILE A 523 16.17 26.07 8.77
C ILE A 523 16.27 25.98 7.25
N GLN A 524 17.19 25.17 6.75
CA GLN A 524 17.21 24.76 5.36
C GLN A 524 16.98 23.26 5.28
N ILE A 525 16.24 22.83 4.28
CA ILE A 525 16.11 21.43 3.91
C ILE A 525 16.55 21.26 2.48
N THR A 526 17.24 20.17 2.18
CA THR A 526 17.53 19.80 0.80
C THR A 526 17.09 18.40 0.49
N SER A 527 16.71 18.20 -0.76
CA SER A 527 16.64 16.92 -1.44
C SER A 527 17.63 16.94 -2.60
N PRO A 528 17.97 15.78 -3.19
CA PRO A 528 18.70 15.76 -4.44
C PRO A 528 18.02 16.69 -5.45
N ALA A 529 18.78 17.62 -6.03
CA ALA A 529 18.24 18.56 -6.99
C ALA A 529 17.64 17.77 -8.16
N TYR A 530 16.33 17.86 -8.37
CA TYR A 530 15.70 17.45 -9.61
C TYR A 530 15.16 18.71 -10.28
N THR A 531 15.56 18.94 -11.52
CA THR A 531 15.07 20.03 -12.36
C THR A 531 14.10 19.41 -13.36
N LEU A 532 12.88 19.95 -13.41
CA LEU A 532 11.87 19.59 -14.39
C LEU A 532 11.72 20.79 -15.31
N VAL A 533 12.09 20.63 -16.58
CA VAL A 533 12.07 21.71 -17.57
C VAL A 533 11.24 21.27 -18.77
N TRP A 534 10.26 22.07 -19.16
CA TRP A 534 9.49 21.85 -20.38
C TRP A 534 10.10 22.59 -21.57
N THR A 535 10.29 21.85 -22.66
CA THR A 535 10.70 22.39 -23.96
C THR A 535 9.78 21.87 -25.07
N ARG A 536 9.87 22.48 -26.26
CA ARG A 536 9.30 21.89 -27.47
C ARG A 536 10.33 20.89 -28.05
N GLN A 537 9.87 19.88 -28.78
CA GLN A 537 10.75 18.89 -29.42
C GLN A 537 11.93 19.55 -30.16
N ASN A 538 13.14 18.98 -30.01
CA ASN A 538 14.43 19.53 -30.44
C ASN A 538 14.87 20.81 -29.69
N HIS A 539 14.64 20.87 -28.37
CA HIS A 539 14.98 22.03 -27.52
C HIS A 539 14.37 23.37 -28.00
N GLY A 540 13.17 23.32 -28.60
CA GLY A 540 12.46 24.50 -29.08
C GLY A 540 11.84 25.31 -27.94
N THR A 541 11.67 26.61 -28.14
CA THR A 541 11.02 27.50 -27.16
C THR A 541 9.52 27.21 -27.04
N LEU A 542 9.00 27.25 -25.81
CA LEU A 542 7.58 27.09 -25.55
C LEU A 542 6.73 28.20 -26.21
N PRO A 543 5.44 27.94 -26.54
CA PRO A 543 4.55 28.95 -27.10
C PRO A 543 4.38 30.18 -26.21
N ALA A 544 4.11 31.33 -26.83
CA ALA A 544 3.93 32.59 -26.10
C ALA A 544 2.73 32.53 -25.15
N GLY A 545 3.00 32.64 -23.84
CA GLY A 545 1.99 32.52 -22.79
C GLY A 545 1.81 31.11 -22.22
N ALA A 546 2.64 30.15 -22.63
CA ALA A 546 2.84 28.91 -21.90
C ALA A 546 3.53 29.21 -20.55
N VAL A 547 3.07 28.54 -19.49
CA VAL A 547 3.67 28.62 -18.16
C VAL A 547 4.22 27.24 -17.82
N ASP A 548 5.52 27.17 -17.58
CA ASP A 548 6.20 26.01 -17.01
C ASP A 548 6.45 26.28 -15.53
N PHE A 549 5.87 25.45 -14.65
CA PHE A 549 6.09 25.53 -13.21
C PHE A 549 5.97 24.14 -12.58
N ASN A 550 7.00 23.74 -11.83
CA ASN A 550 7.04 22.51 -11.04
C ASN A 550 6.64 21.24 -11.84
N GLY A 551 7.15 21.12 -13.07
CA GLY A 551 6.86 19.97 -13.94
C GLY A 551 5.49 19.99 -14.62
N ILE A 552 4.71 21.08 -14.53
CA ILE A 552 3.42 21.23 -15.22
C ILE A 552 3.51 22.33 -16.29
N LEU A 553 3.30 21.94 -17.55
CA LEU A 553 3.14 22.86 -18.68
C LEU A 553 1.68 23.27 -18.85
N THR A 554 1.38 24.56 -18.66
CA THR A 554 0.03 25.13 -18.82
C THR A 554 -0.08 26.00 -20.07
N LEU A 555 -1.00 25.66 -20.98
CA LEU A 555 -1.35 26.44 -22.18
C LEU A 555 -2.79 26.94 -22.07
N ARG A 556 -3.00 28.21 -21.70
CA ARG A 556 -4.34 28.75 -21.37
C ARG A 556 -5.23 29.07 -22.58
N ARG A 557 -4.65 29.31 -23.76
CA ARG A 557 -5.37 29.64 -25.00
C ARG A 557 -4.73 28.94 -26.19
N VAL A 558 -5.02 27.64 -26.31
CA VAL A 558 -4.44 26.75 -27.32
C VAL A 558 -4.93 27.13 -28.72
N ARG A 559 -3.99 27.32 -29.65
CA ARG A 559 -4.22 27.61 -31.07
C ARG A 559 -3.73 26.45 -31.94
N PRO A 560 -4.16 26.34 -33.21
CA PRO A 560 -3.68 25.30 -34.11
C PRO A 560 -2.15 25.22 -34.21
N GLU A 561 -1.45 26.36 -34.14
CA GLU A 561 0.02 26.43 -34.15
C GLU A 561 0.72 25.88 -32.89
N ASP A 562 -0.02 25.72 -31.78
CA ASP A 562 0.50 25.16 -30.54
C ASP A 562 0.55 23.62 -30.59
N ALA A 563 -0.05 23.00 -31.61
CA ALA A 563 0.05 21.56 -31.82
C ALA A 563 1.53 21.13 -31.98
N GLY A 564 1.85 19.94 -31.49
CA GLY A 564 3.19 19.38 -31.57
C GLY A 564 3.61 18.61 -30.33
N VAL A 565 4.88 18.22 -30.30
CA VAL A 565 5.45 17.42 -29.22
C VAL A 565 6.19 18.34 -28.24
N TYR A 566 5.87 18.18 -26.97
CA TYR A 566 6.47 18.84 -25.81
C TYR A 566 7.30 17.82 -25.04
N VAL A 567 8.48 18.24 -24.59
CA VAL A 567 9.44 17.39 -23.89
C VAL A 567 9.60 17.93 -22.47
N CYS A 568 9.36 17.10 -21.47
CA CYS A 568 9.70 17.37 -20.08
C CYS A 568 11.03 16.68 -19.79
N THR A 569 12.06 17.46 -19.51
CA THR A 569 13.38 16.96 -19.14
C THR A 569 13.49 16.98 -17.62
N GLY A 570 13.60 15.80 -17.03
CA GLY A 570 13.88 15.62 -15.61
C GLY A 570 15.35 15.33 -15.41
N SER A 571 16.08 16.22 -14.72
CA SER A 571 17.51 16.02 -14.49
C SER A 571 17.91 16.24 -13.06
N ASN A 572 18.78 15.37 -12.55
CA ASN A 572 19.40 15.52 -11.24
C ASN A 572 20.92 15.55 -11.35
N MET A 573 21.61 15.61 -10.22
CA MET A 573 23.09 15.65 -10.17
C MET A 573 23.78 14.38 -10.71
N LEU A 574 23.03 13.32 -11.04
CA LEU A 574 23.55 12.03 -11.48
C LEU A 574 23.16 11.70 -12.93
N ASP A 575 21.94 12.05 -13.36
CA ASP A 575 21.39 11.65 -14.66
C ASP A 575 20.28 12.60 -15.15
N MET A 576 19.95 12.51 -16.43
CA MET A 576 18.89 13.28 -17.10
C MET A 576 18.04 12.35 -17.97
N ASP A 577 16.72 12.40 -17.80
CA ASP A 577 15.76 11.65 -18.63
C ASP A 577 14.70 12.58 -19.21
N GLU A 578 14.04 12.14 -20.28
CA GLU A 578 13.05 12.93 -21.00
C GLU A 578 11.73 12.17 -21.19
N GLY A 579 10.62 12.86 -20.95
CA GLY A 579 9.26 12.42 -21.26
C GLY A 579 8.63 13.29 -22.35
N THR A 580 7.88 12.69 -23.27
CA THR A 580 7.22 13.43 -24.37
C THR A 580 5.71 13.43 -24.26
N ALA A 581 5.08 14.57 -24.49
CA ALA A 581 3.62 14.74 -24.61
C ALA A 581 3.28 15.35 -25.97
N THR A 582 2.29 14.80 -26.68
CA THR A 582 1.86 15.33 -27.99
C THR A 582 0.52 16.04 -27.87
N LEU A 583 0.49 17.34 -28.19
CA LEU A 583 -0.73 18.14 -28.27
C LEU A 583 -1.29 18.08 -29.69
N TYR A 584 -2.50 17.55 -29.81
CA TYR A 584 -3.29 17.61 -31.04
C TYR A 584 -4.31 18.73 -30.90
N VAL A 585 -4.26 19.72 -31.80
CA VAL A 585 -5.26 20.78 -31.87
C VAL A 585 -6.12 20.51 -33.10
N GLN A 586 -7.35 20.04 -32.89
CA GLN A 586 -8.26 19.76 -33.99
C GLN A 586 -8.81 21.06 -34.57
N ALA A 587 -8.35 21.42 -35.76
CA ALA A 587 -9.03 22.39 -36.61
C ALA A 587 -10.24 21.71 -37.28
N GLY A 588 -11.34 21.54 -36.55
CA GLY A 588 -12.56 20.95 -37.10
C GLY A 588 -13.33 21.96 -37.94
N THR A 589 -13.52 21.71 -39.24
CA THR A 589 -14.61 22.32 -40.00
C THR A 589 -15.93 21.78 -39.44
N ALA A 590 -16.72 22.64 -38.81
CA ALA A 590 -18.01 22.29 -38.24
C ALA A 590 -18.93 21.66 -39.30
N ALA A 591 -19.52 20.50 -39.00
CA ALA A 591 -20.48 19.82 -39.85
C ALA A 591 -21.82 19.73 -39.12
N ALA A 592 -22.89 20.25 -39.74
CA ALA A 592 -24.22 20.27 -39.15
C ALA A 592 -24.73 18.83 -38.87
N PRO A 593 -25.45 18.62 -37.76
CA PRO A 593 -25.93 17.30 -37.40
C PRO A 593 -27.10 16.84 -38.29
N THR A 594 -27.07 15.60 -38.73
CA THR A 594 -28.16 14.93 -39.46
C THR A 594 -28.58 13.67 -38.70
N ALA A 595 -29.88 13.37 -38.67
CA ALA A 595 -30.44 12.19 -38.00
C ALA A 595 -31.32 11.37 -38.97
N ALA A 596 -31.22 10.04 -38.91
CA ALA A 596 -31.99 9.09 -39.71
C ALA A 596 -32.49 7.92 -38.86
N VAL A 597 -33.65 7.34 -39.18
CA VAL A 597 -34.23 6.19 -38.47
C VAL A 597 -34.29 4.95 -39.35
N GLU A 598 -33.82 3.82 -38.84
CA GLU A 598 -33.79 2.54 -39.55
C GLU A 598 -34.45 1.41 -38.73
N PRO A 599 -35.42 0.67 -39.31
CA PRO A 599 -36.13 0.97 -40.56
C PRO A 599 -37.09 2.15 -40.39
N ALA A 600 -37.35 2.92 -41.44
CA ALA A 600 -38.30 4.05 -41.36
C ALA A 600 -39.75 3.61 -41.06
N GLN A 601 -40.08 2.35 -41.36
CA GLN A 601 -41.37 1.73 -41.06
C GLN A 601 -41.16 0.25 -40.72
N LEU A 602 -41.75 -0.23 -39.63
CA LEU A 602 -41.69 -1.62 -39.19
C LEU A 602 -43.12 -2.15 -38.98
N SER A 603 -43.43 -3.32 -39.53
CA SER A 603 -44.71 -4.02 -39.32
C SER A 603 -44.45 -5.33 -38.57
N VAL A 604 -45.12 -5.53 -37.44
CA VAL A 604 -44.97 -6.71 -36.57
C VAL A 604 -46.33 -7.32 -36.22
N ALA A 605 -46.37 -8.64 -36.03
CA ALA A 605 -47.55 -9.33 -35.55
C ALA A 605 -47.78 -9.08 -34.05
N PRO A 606 -49.02 -9.19 -33.53
CA PRO A 606 -49.30 -9.02 -32.11
C PRO A 606 -48.43 -9.94 -31.23
N GLY A 607 -47.77 -9.37 -30.22
CA GLY A 607 -46.89 -10.09 -29.29
C GLY A 607 -45.43 -10.21 -29.72
N GLN A 608 -45.04 -9.70 -30.90
CA GLN A 608 -43.64 -9.65 -31.35
C GLN A 608 -42.97 -8.32 -30.97
N PRO A 609 -41.65 -8.30 -30.69
CA PRO A 609 -40.91 -7.07 -30.39
C PRO A 609 -40.72 -6.20 -31.65
N ALA A 610 -40.80 -4.88 -31.47
CA ALA A 610 -40.51 -3.89 -32.51
C ALA A 610 -39.32 -3.01 -32.09
N GLU A 611 -38.34 -2.84 -32.97
CA GLU A 611 -37.12 -2.06 -32.73
C GLU A 611 -36.89 -1.04 -33.85
N PHE A 612 -36.56 0.20 -33.47
CA PHE A 612 -36.16 1.28 -34.36
C PHE A 612 -34.82 1.86 -33.90
N ARG A 613 -33.90 2.10 -34.83
CA ARG A 613 -32.58 2.68 -34.52
C ARG A 613 -32.48 4.10 -35.08
N CYS A 614 -32.08 5.06 -34.25
CA CYS A 614 -31.74 6.41 -34.70
C CYS A 614 -30.22 6.50 -34.91
N VAL A 615 -29.80 7.02 -36.06
CA VAL A 615 -28.40 7.21 -36.45
C VAL A 615 -28.17 8.70 -36.67
N GLY A 616 -27.26 9.29 -35.90
CA GLY A 616 -26.87 10.70 -35.99
C GLY A 616 -25.44 10.86 -36.50
N THR A 617 -25.21 11.79 -37.43
CA THR A 617 -23.87 12.17 -37.91
C THR A 617 -23.67 13.68 -37.79
N GLY A 618 -22.48 14.16 -37.41
CA GLY A 618 -22.18 15.59 -37.23
C GLY A 618 -20.82 15.80 -36.55
N ASN A 619 -20.27 17.03 -36.60
CA ASN A 619 -19.01 17.38 -35.92
C ASN A 619 -19.16 18.74 -35.19
N PRO A 620 -19.24 18.77 -33.84
CA PRO A 620 -19.08 17.63 -32.92
C PRO A 620 -20.24 16.59 -33.01
N PRO A 621 -20.03 15.35 -32.54
CA PRO A 621 -21.04 14.28 -32.59
C PRO A 621 -22.36 14.72 -31.92
N PRO A 622 -23.52 14.59 -32.59
CA PRO A 622 -24.79 15.03 -32.03
C PRO A 622 -25.33 14.07 -30.96
N THR A 623 -26.05 14.64 -30.00
CA THR A 623 -26.84 13.89 -29.01
C THR A 623 -28.16 13.44 -29.65
N LEU A 624 -28.57 12.19 -29.44
CA LEU A 624 -29.82 11.63 -29.97
C LEU A 624 -30.88 11.51 -28.86
N GLU A 625 -32.09 11.99 -29.12
CA GLU A 625 -33.24 11.89 -28.21
C GLU A 625 -34.48 11.44 -29.00
N TRP A 626 -35.33 10.57 -28.43
CA TRP A 626 -36.59 10.14 -29.03
C TRP A 626 -37.77 10.87 -28.38
N LEU A 627 -38.54 11.61 -29.17
CA LEU A 627 -39.69 12.39 -28.68
C LEU A 627 -41.00 11.81 -29.22
N GLY A 628 -41.75 11.12 -28.38
CA GLY A 628 -43.09 10.64 -28.73
C GLY A 628 -44.08 11.79 -28.79
N ARG A 629 -44.67 12.05 -29.97
CA ARG A 629 -45.80 12.98 -30.13
C ARG A 629 -47.00 12.25 -30.70
N CYS A 630 -48.08 12.09 -29.92
CA CYS A 630 -49.35 11.62 -30.47
C CYS A 630 -49.93 12.69 -31.42
N PRO A 631 -50.31 12.34 -32.66
CA PRO A 631 -51.08 13.23 -33.52
C PRO A 631 -52.46 13.52 -32.90
N PRO A 632 -52.97 14.76 -32.98
CA PRO A 632 -54.28 15.08 -32.45
C PRO A 632 -55.36 14.51 -33.37
N GLY A 633 -56.10 13.50 -32.89
CA GLY A 633 -57.31 13.00 -33.56
C GLY A 633 -57.52 11.49 -33.65
N MET A 634 -56.66 10.64 -33.11
CA MET A 634 -56.92 9.18 -33.02
C MET A 634 -56.53 8.61 -31.66
N GLU A 635 -57.52 8.14 -30.91
CA GLU A 635 -57.31 7.15 -29.86
C GLU A 635 -56.71 5.88 -30.49
N GLY A 636 -55.52 5.50 -30.01
CA GLY A 636 -54.93 4.18 -30.27
C GLY A 636 -54.06 4.05 -31.52
N THR A 637 -52.91 4.74 -31.58
CA THR A 637 -51.61 4.23 -32.09
C THR A 637 -50.56 5.38 -32.09
N PRO A 638 -49.32 5.17 -31.59
CA PRO A 638 -48.30 6.22 -31.55
C PRO A 638 -47.46 6.26 -32.84
N ALA A 639 -47.24 7.45 -33.39
CA ALA A 639 -46.21 7.74 -34.39
C ALA A 639 -45.21 8.74 -33.78
N LEU A 640 -43.91 8.50 -33.97
CA LEU A 640 -42.81 9.33 -33.47
C LEU A 640 -42.37 10.32 -34.57
N GLY A 641 -42.32 11.61 -34.25
CA GLY A 641 -41.79 12.65 -35.13
C GLY A 641 -40.87 13.60 -34.35
N LEU A 642 -39.68 13.89 -34.90
CA LEU A 642 -38.61 14.61 -34.22
C LEU A 642 -38.53 16.10 -34.58
N GLY A 643 -38.11 16.90 -33.60
CA GLY A 643 -37.54 18.24 -33.77
C GLY A 643 -36.12 18.27 -33.20
N THR A 644 -35.27 19.14 -33.72
CA THR A 644 -33.86 19.30 -33.33
C THR A 644 -33.67 20.50 -32.39
N ARG A 645 -32.72 20.42 -31.44
CA ARG A 645 -32.27 21.55 -30.63
C ARG A 645 -30.76 21.69 -30.62
#